data_AF-A0A844TIM3-F1
#
_entry.id   AF-A0A844TIM3-F1
#
_cell.length_a   1.000
_cell.length_b   1.000
_cell.length_c   1.000
_cell.angle_alpha   90.00
_cell.angle_beta   90.00
_cell.angle_gamma   90.00
#
_symmetry.space_group_name_H-M   'P 1'
#
loop_
_entity.id
_entity.type
_entity.pdbx_description
1 polymer ?
#
loop_
_entity_poly.entity_id
_entity_poly.type
_entity_poly.pdbx_seq_one_letter_code
_entity_poly.pdbx_strand_id
1 'polypeptide(L)'
;MEPTRSTTTNSASRQPLLPQQNHAPTRPLEGRALGLIINGTIDEFRDFVAQTSPDIPGLRFNRRNCLHEALIYERTDIALFLLDPANGWAQSLVDHKDDWEMTPLHYAVTRPEHTGSELIDALLHATKDDLSKILAMCVVHEKHELFSDRLIAAKANPSYALARLYNKPVLPTMNGLGAVCFLSRYNIDHALMFKYAVANRLSRTIKLMTLLGHNWSERLTQAATKGDMNALRLLISTDIDYTQVLTRLIPACHGQPHPDTPSNRAVDCLINARKEMAKPPTGEKQALLWFAKCSMPGALQELAKREPLAPMLRLRDIAQCSVETIKALISVNALPDDALETLIRDGNVVQARKLVAAGAPTAALLEKLQAVHPYAHLNWPNVIAARLLILAGVDPERLNKDYLFEYQRLAQSVGKSDLTRGQAWIAEFPSNFNAPVKKLDVLAALLNEPTNTSHALARLRTLIELNRPLEAAALLKCGLNAGQALKAAVSATPPDWSMAESLIEAAAAICYTDEFTVAYRHANLGRDDALGRNTLQNQVLLELTLADQWDLVQKMVPRLTDGSWAVLDCVLRGDAVRAKQLDNAGADSCSAFVLALMTARYEAAATLMSWASHKANEMQQRILRSTLDSDLKALVQDAFMVSGIQITSILKDVISRGDEMTAAQLLRQRPEAGTYILEELTRGLPNDGKRATLQFLLKVGLDYKPIVTELSRDRKNPPNISRLQTLAALGLPHALDGLKRKIAKH
;
A
#
# COMPACT_ATOMS: atom_id res chain seq x y z
N MET A 1 -37.65 -2.26 -10.03
CA MET A 1 -37.67 -1.88 -11.46
C MET A 1 -36.94 -0.56 -11.60
N GLU A 2 -35.66 -0.64 -11.93
CA GLU A 2 -34.77 0.40 -12.45
C GLU A 2 -33.53 -0.37 -12.96
N PRO A 3 -32.89 0.02 -14.07
CA PRO A 3 -32.07 -0.90 -14.84
C PRO A 3 -30.63 -1.00 -14.32
N THR A 4 -30.22 -2.23 -14.03
CA THR A 4 -28.85 -2.67 -13.81
C THR A 4 -27.99 -2.42 -15.06
N ARG A 5 -27.04 -1.49 -14.98
CA ARG A 5 -25.93 -1.38 -15.95
C ARG A 5 -24.94 -2.52 -15.70
N SER A 6 -25.09 -3.59 -16.49
CA SER A 6 -24.08 -4.63 -16.65
C SER A 6 -22.91 -4.09 -17.47
N THR A 7 -21.72 -4.00 -16.88
CA THR A 7 -20.45 -3.82 -17.59
C THR A 7 -19.68 -5.13 -17.56
N THR A 8 -20.17 -6.12 -18.31
CA THR A 8 -19.36 -7.24 -18.78
C THR A 8 -19.00 -6.98 -20.24
N THR A 9 -17.80 -6.45 -20.48
CA THR A 9 -17.14 -6.56 -21.80
C THR A 9 -15.90 -7.41 -21.63
N ASN A 10 -16.01 -8.64 -22.13
CA ASN A 10 -14.93 -9.59 -22.34
C ASN A 10 -13.73 -8.90 -23.00
N SER A 11 -12.62 -8.86 -22.28
CA SER A 11 -11.30 -8.50 -22.79
C SER A 11 -10.76 -9.65 -23.65
N ALA A 12 -11.31 -9.79 -24.86
CA ALA A 12 -10.64 -10.49 -25.93
C ALA A 12 -9.56 -9.57 -26.52
N SER A 13 -8.35 -10.10 -26.57
CA SER A 13 -7.17 -9.58 -27.25
C SER A 13 -7.51 -8.78 -28.51
N ARG A 14 -7.47 -7.45 -28.42
CA ARG A 14 -7.40 -6.56 -29.58
C ARG A 14 -6.02 -5.93 -29.58
N GLN A 15 -5.14 -6.50 -30.41
CA GLN A 15 -4.16 -5.66 -31.10
C GLN A 15 -4.92 -4.45 -31.68
N PRO A 16 -4.36 -3.23 -31.72
CA PRO A 16 -4.93 -2.18 -32.56
C PRO A 16 -4.72 -2.59 -34.01
N LEU A 17 -5.57 -3.48 -34.51
CA LEU A 17 -5.86 -3.60 -35.93
C LEU A 17 -6.41 -2.23 -36.32
N LEU A 18 -5.58 -1.40 -36.96
CA LEU A 18 -6.06 -0.29 -37.77
C LEU A 18 -7.19 -0.85 -38.64
N PRO A 19 -8.44 -0.41 -38.45
CA PRO A 19 -9.51 -0.93 -39.27
C PRO A 19 -9.26 -0.40 -40.69
N GLN A 20 -9.03 -1.31 -41.64
CA GLN A 20 -9.22 -1.01 -43.06
C GLN A 20 -10.70 -0.65 -43.25
N GLN A 21 -11.04 0.63 -43.05
CA GLN A 21 -12.36 1.15 -43.37
C GLN A 21 -12.30 1.69 -44.79
N ASN A 22 -13.14 1.14 -45.67
CA ASN A 22 -13.32 1.60 -47.04
C ASN A 22 -13.58 3.12 -47.07
N HIS A 23 -12.67 3.84 -47.73
CA HIS A 23 -12.59 5.29 -47.77
C HIS A 23 -13.41 5.88 -48.92
N ALA A 24 -14.26 6.85 -48.63
CA ALA A 24 -14.80 7.78 -49.63
C ALA A 24 -14.40 9.22 -49.24
N PRO A 25 -13.47 9.86 -49.98
CA PRO A 25 -13.09 11.26 -49.76
C PRO A 25 -14.21 12.19 -50.22
N THR A 26 -14.46 13.27 -49.47
CA THR A 26 -15.58 14.21 -49.71
C THR A 26 -15.27 15.30 -50.73
N ARG A 27 -14.01 15.44 -51.18
CA ARG A 27 -13.58 16.39 -52.22
C ARG A 27 -12.72 15.71 -53.30
N PRO A 28 -12.90 16.07 -54.59
CA PRO A 28 -12.23 15.40 -55.72
C PRO A 28 -10.70 15.53 -55.70
N LEU A 29 -10.16 16.64 -55.17
CA LEU A 29 -8.71 16.83 -55.02
C LEU A 29 -8.10 15.94 -53.93
N GLU A 30 -8.80 15.76 -52.81
CA GLU A 30 -8.38 14.86 -51.73
C GLU A 30 -8.40 13.40 -52.23
N GLY A 31 -9.46 12.98 -52.93
CA GLY A 31 -9.51 11.63 -53.48
C GLY A 31 -8.40 11.33 -54.49
N ARG A 32 -8.05 12.31 -55.33
CA ARG A 32 -6.93 12.17 -56.27
C ARG A 32 -5.58 12.11 -55.54
N ALA A 33 -5.34 12.98 -54.57
CA ALA A 33 -4.11 12.98 -53.78
C ALA A 33 -3.94 11.66 -52.99
N LEU A 34 -5.01 11.17 -52.35
CA LEU A 34 -4.98 9.90 -51.63
C LEU A 34 -4.73 8.72 -52.57
N GLY A 35 -5.37 8.69 -53.75
CA GLY A 35 -5.13 7.66 -54.76
C GLY A 35 -3.66 7.60 -55.22
N LEU A 36 -3.02 8.76 -55.37
CA LEU A 36 -1.59 8.85 -55.72
C LEU A 36 -0.68 8.43 -54.57
N ILE A 37 -1.04 8.75 -53.32
CA ILE A 37 -0.29 8.28 -52.14
C ILE A 37 -0.40 6.75 -52.01
N ILE A 38 -1.55 6.16 -52.27
CA ILE A 38 -1.74 4.71 -52.11
C ILE A 38 -1.06 3.94 -53.26
N ASN A 39 -1.33 4.33 -54.51
CA ASN A 39 -1.01 3.52 -55.70
C ASN A 39 -0.07 4.21 -56.71
N GLY A 40 0.18 5.51 -56.59
CA GLY A 40 0.94 6.28 -57.57
C GLY A 40 2.46 6.18 -57.39
N THR A 41 3.20 6.69 -58.37
CA THR A 41 4.66 6.90 -58.25
C THR A 41 4.98 8.27 -57.65
N ILE A 42 6.21 8.47 -57.15
CA ILE A 42 6.65 9.80 -56.69
C ILE A 42 6.58 10.86 -57.79
N ASP A 43 6.85 10.48 -59.03
CA ASP A 43 6.82 11.40 -60.17
C ASP A 43 5.38 11.81 -60.51
N GLU A 44 4.43 10.88 -60.47
CA GLU A 44 3.00 11.21 -60.62
C GLU A 44 2.49 12.12 -59.49
N PHE A 45 2.99 11.91 -58.26
CA PHE A 45 2.67 12.78 -57.14
C PHE A 45 3.27 14.18 -57.32
N ARG A 46 4.53 14.29 -57.75
CA ARG A 46 5.20 15.57 -58.06
C ARG A 46 4.47 16.33 -59.17
N ASP A 47 4.09 15.64 -60.23
CA ASP A 47 3.33 16.22 -61.34
C ASP A 47 1.98 16.75 -60.86
N PHE A 48 1.28 16.02 -59.99
CA PHE A 48 0.05 16.49 -59.37
C PHE A 48 0.27 17.79 -58.56
N VAL A 49 1.33 17.86 -57.77
CA VAL A 49 1.66 19.07 -57.00
C VAL A 49 2.01 20.24 -57.92
N ALA A 50 2.82 20.01 -58.96
CA ALA A 50 3.26 21.04 -59.89
C ALA A 50 2.12 21.58 -60.77
N GLN A 51 1.24 20.71 -61.28
CA GLN A 51 0.20 21.08 -62.24
C GLN A 51 -1.04 21.69 -61.58
N THR A 52 -1.38 21.24 -60.38
CA THR A 52 -2.65 21.60 -59.73
C THR A 52 -2.47 22.69 -58.67
N SER A 53 -1.23 23.03 -58.31
CA SER A 53 -0.85 23.90 -57.17
C SER A 53 -1.76 23.74 -55.94
N PRO A 54 -2.06 22.49 -55.50
CA PRO A 54 -2.96 22.28 -54.38
C PRO A 54 -2.32 22.79 -53.08
N ASP A 55 -3.11 23.34 -52.17
CA ASP A 55 -2.67 23.63 -50.80
C ASP A 55 -2.43 22.30 -50.05
N ILE A 56 -1.26 21.70 -50.28
CA ILE A 56 -0.85 20.41 -49.71
C ILE A 56 -0.99 20.40 -48.18
N PRO A 57 -0.50 21.41 -47.43
CA PRO A 57 -0.75 21.52 -46.00
C PRO A 57 -2.23 21.60 -45.60
N GLY A 58 -3.14 22.00 -46.50
CA GLY A 58 -4.58 22.11 -46.28
C GLY A 58 -5.39 20.86 -46.62
N LEU A 59 -4.84 19.89 -47.35
CA LEU A 59 -5.53 18.64 -47.71
C LEU A 59 -5.79 17.76 -46.48
N ARG A 60 -7.03 17.29 -46.29
CA ARG A 60 -7.40 16.47 -45.14
C ARG A 60 -8.08 15.16 -45.54
N PHE A 61 -7.68 14.07 -44.90
CA PHE A 61 -8.24 12.73 -45.07
C PHE A 61 -8.71 12.25 -43.70
N ASN A 62 -9.99 12.45 -43.37
CA ASN A 62 -10.50 12.20 -42.01
C ASN A 62 -9.61 12.87 -40.94
N ARG A 63 -9.37 14.18 -41.12
CA ARG A 63 -8.50 15.02 -40.26
C ARG A 63 -7.02 14.61 -40.18
N ARG A 64 -6.58 13.59 -40.90
CA ARG A 64 -5.16 13.34 -41.18
C ARG A 64 -4.70 14.19 -42.38
N ASN A 65 -3.41 14.43 -42.51
CA ASN A 65 -2.83 15.13 -43.66
C ASN A 65 -2.11 14.16 -44.61
N CYS A 66 -1.56 14.67 -45.72
CA CYS A 66 -0.84 13.86 -46.70
C CYS A 66 0.33 13.06 -46.10
N LEU A 67 1.00 13.60 -45.08
CA LEU A 67 2.16 12.96 -44.45
C LEU A 67 1.75 11.78 -43.54
N HIS A 68 0.61 11.88 -42.84
CA HIS A 68 0.05 10.74 -42.11
C HIS A 68 -0.25 9.58 -43.06
N GLU A 69 -0.93 9.86 -44.17
CA GLU A 69 -1.31 8.82 -45.14
C GLU A 69 -0.07 8.22 -45.81
N ALA A 70 0.92 9.03 -46.19
CA ALA A 70 2.19 8.54 -46.73
C ALA A 70 2.90 7.56 -45.78
N LEU A 71 2.87 7.82 -44.46
CA LEU A 71 3.43 6.91 -43.45
C LEU A 71 2.58 5.64 -43.24
N ILE A 72 1.25 5.74 -43.29
CA ILE A 72 0.35 4.60 -43.14
C ILE A 72 0.52 3.59 -44.28
N TYR A 73 0.73 4.09 -45.50
CA TYR A 73 0.94 3.32 -46.73
C TYR A 73 2.42 3.08 -47.05
N GLU A 74 3.33 3.40 -46.13
CA GLU A 74 4.77 3.07 -46.22
C GLU A 74 5.48 3.70 -47.44
N ARG A 75 5.00 4.85 -47.90
CA ARG A 75 5.56 5.61 -49.04
C ARG A 75 6.65 6.57 -48.59
N THR A 76 7.83 6.02 -48.34
CA THR A 76 9.01 6.78 -47.86
C THR A 76 9.45 7.87 -48.86
N ASP A 77 9.37 7.57 -50.16
CA ASP A 77 9.66 8.49 -51.27
C ASP A 77 8.78 9.75 -51.24
N ILE A 78 7.47 9.56 -51.08
CA ILE A 78 6.49 10.65 -51.00
C ILE A 78 6.63 11.41 -49.69
N ALA A 79 6.86 10.72 -48.57
CA ALA A 79 7.06 11.35 -47.27
C ALA A 79 8.31 12.25 -47.25
N LEU A 80 9.43 11.80 -47.83
CA LEU A 80 10.66 12.61 -47.96
C LEU A 80 10.43 13.86 -48.83
N PHE A 81 9.70 13.73 -49.95
CA PHE A 81 9.34 14.88 -50.77
C PHE A 81 8.48 15.89 -50.02
N LEU A 82 7.48 15.43 -49.25
CA LEU A 82 6.64 16.30 -48.44
C LEU A 82 7.41 17.03 -47.32
N LEU A 83 8.54 16.45 -46.88
CA LEU A 83 9.42 16.99 -45.84
C LEU A 83 10.58 17.81 -46.40
N ASP A 84 10.74 17.91 -47.72
CA ASP A 84 11.80 18.69 -48.34
C ASP A 84 11.69 20.17 -47.92
N PRO A 85 12.74 20.75 -47.30
CA PRO A 85 12.76 22.15 -46.91
C PRO A 85 12.43 23.11 -48.05
N ALA A 86 12.76 22.75 -49.30
CA ALA A 86 12.49 23.56 -50.48
C ALA A 86 10.99 23.80 -50.73
N ASN A 87 10.13 22.90 -50.25
CA ASN A 87 8.68 23.00 -50.40
C ASN A 87 8.01 23.87 -49.33
N GLY A 88 8.67 24.12 -48.19
CA GLY A 88 8.14 24.93 -47.09
C GLY A 88 6.95 24.34 -46.32
N TRP A 89 6.52 23.11 -46.61
CA TRP A 89 5.35 22.47 -45.98
C TRP A 89 5.65 21.68 -44.72
N ALA A 90 6.90 21.26 -44.54
CA ALA A 90 7.32 20.28 -43.54
C ALA A 90 6.78 20.59 -42.12
N GLN A 91 6.96 21.83 -41.65
CA GLN A 91 6.49 22.25 -40.31
C GLN A 91 4.96 22.10 -40.17
N SER A 92 4.19 22.54 -41.17
CA SER A 92 2.72 22.49 -41.13
C SER A 92 2.18 21.06 -41.21
N LEU A 93 2.94 20.15 -41.81
CA LEU A 93 2.55 18.75 -41.95
C LEU A 93 2.95 17.93 -40.71
N VAL A 94 4.14 18.15 -40.15
CA VAL A 94 4.68 17.33 -39.06
C VAL A 94 4.00 17.62 -37.71
N ASP A 95 3.61 18.87 -37.44
CA ASP A 95 3.00 19.23 -36.15
C ASP A 95 1.47 19.00 -36.13
N HIS A 96 0.87 18.63 -37.27
CA HIS A 96 -0.57 18.40 -37.38
C HIS A 96 -0.97 17.14 -36.61
N LYS A 97 -2.05 17.23 -35.83
CA LYS A 97 -2.62 16.13 -35.05
C LYS A 97 -3.90 15.62 -35.68
N ASP A 98 -4.06 14.30 -35.71
CA ASP A 98 -5.29 13.65 -36.13
C ASP A 98 -6.34 13.56 -35.01
N ASP A 99 -7.42 12.81 -35.24
CA ASP A 99 -8.51 12.60 -34.27
C ASP A 99 -8.10 11.85 -32.99
N TRP A 100 -6.94 11.19 -32.98
CA TRP A 100 -6.38 10.53 -31.80
C TRP A 100 -5.22 11.34 -31.18
N GLU A 101 -5.08 12.61 -31.56
CA GLU A 101 -3.97 13.48 -31.18
C GLU A 101 -2.58 12.95 -31.56
N MET A 102 -2.52 12.13 -32.61
CA MET A 102 -1.30 11.55 -33.15
C MET A 102 -0.76 12.44 -34.26
N THR A 103 0.55 12.67 -34.26
CA THR A 103 1.26 13.35 -35.35
C THR A 103 1.88 12.33 -36.29
N PRO A 104 2.36 12.72 -37.49
CA PRO A 104 3.07 11.81 -38.38
C PRO A 104 4.27 11.13 -37.70
N LEU A 105 4.99 11.85 -36.83
CA LEU A 105 6.09 11.23 -36.07
C LEU A 105 5.59 10.13 -35.12
N HIS A 106 4.39 10.24 -34.55
CA HIS A 106 3.80 9.15 -33.76
C HIS A 106 3.55 7.91 -34.63
N TYR A 107 3.09 8.07 -35.87
CA TYR A 107 2.89 6.95 -36.80
C TYR A 107 4.22 6.27 -37.16
N ALA A 108 5.24 7.06 -37.50
CA ALA A 108 6.57 6.57 -37.84
C ALA A 108 7.17 5.68 -36.73
N VAL A 109 7.02 6.06 -35.45
CA VAL A 109 7.59 5.29 -34.33
C VAL A 109 6.78 4.06 -33.93
N THR A 110 5.52 3.94 -34.38
CA THR A 110 4.71 2.71 -34.15
C THR A 110 5.06 1.58 -35.12
N ARG A 111 5.78 1.88 -36.21
CA ARG A 111 6.22 0.93 -37.24
C ARG A 111 7.69 1.20 -37.63
N PRO A 112 8.63 1.01 -36.69
CA PRO A 112 10.03 1.34 -36.92
C PRO A 112 10.66 0.50 -38.05
N GLU A 113 10.15 -0.70 -38.34
CA GLU A 113 10.67 -1.54 -39.43
C GLU A 113 10.40 -1.02 -40.84
N HIS A 114 9.42 -0.14 -41.01
CA HIS A 114 8.99 0.41 -42.30
C HIS A 114 9.42 1.86 -42.52
N THR A 115 10.09 2.45 -41.53
CA THR A 115 10.55 3.84 -41.60
C THR A 115 12.07 3.87 -41.74
N GLY A 116 12.60 4.36 -42.85
CA GLY A 116 14.04 4.47 -43.06
C GLY A 116 14.68 5.52 -42.15
N SER A 117 15.98 5.40 -41.88
CA SER A 117 16.76 6.36 -41.07
C SER A 117 16.63 7.80 -41.54
N GLU A 118 16.65 8.01 -42.86
CA GLU A 118 16.58 9.33 -43.49
C GLU A 118 15.25 10.02 -43.22
N LEU A 119 14.15 9.25 -43.26
CA LEU A 119 12.81 9.77 -43.00
C LEU A 119 12.63 10.17 -41.53
N ILE A 120 13.24 9.44 -40.60
CA ILE A 120 13.24 9.80 -39.18
C ILE A 120 13.97 11.12 -38.97
N ASP A 121 15.16 11.28 -39.54
CA ASP A 121 15.96 12.50 -39.36
C ASP A 121 15.22 13.71 -39.94
N ALA A 122 14.56 13.54 -41.10
CA ALA A 122 13.70 14.57 -41.69
C ALA A 122 12.50 14.94 -40.79
N LEU A 123 11.82 13.95 -40.20
CA LEU A 123 10.72 14.18 -39.26
C LEU A 123 11.19 14.84 -37.96
N LEU A 124 12.33 14.43 -37.42
CA LEU A 124 12.91 14.99 -36.19
C LEU A 124 13.40 16.42 -36.38
N HIS A 125 13.88 16.77 -37.58
CA HIS A 125 14.31 18.14 -37.87
C HIS A 125 13.13 19.12 -37.94
N ALA A 126 11.96 18.64 -38.38
CA ALA A 126 10.78 19.47 -38.60
C ALA A 126 9.80 19.52 -37.41
N THR A 127 9.88 18.58 -36.46
CA THR A 127 8.90 18.44 -35.37
C THR A 127 9.13 19.40 -34.20
N LYS A 128 8.04 19.82 -33.56
CA LYS A 128 8.03 20.49 -32.24
C LYS A 128 7.41 19.64 -31.12
N ASP A 129 7.14 18.36 -31.39
CA ASP A 129 6.48 17.49 -30.42
C ASP A 129 7.33 17.18 -29.19
N ASP A 130 6.65 16.74 -28.12
CA ASP A 130 7.28 16.16 -26.94
C ASP A 130 7.96 14.82 -27.31
N LEU A 131 9.24 14.90 -27.69
CA LEU A 131 10.06 13.75 -28.09
C LEU A 131 10.15 12.67 -26.99
N SER A 132 10.01 13.04 -25.71
CA SER A 132 9.97 12.06 -24.62
C SER A 132 8.68 11.24 -24.59
N LYS A 133 7.54 11.82 -24.99
CA LYS A 133 6.29 11.08 -25.21
C LYS A 133 6.45 10.07 -26.34
N ILE A 134 7.07 10.52 -27.43
CA ILE A 134 7.29 9.72 -28.64
C ILE A 134 8.27 8.57 -28.35
N LEU A 135 9.34 8.84 -27.61
CA LEU A 135 10.28 7.81 -27.14
C LEU A 135 9.57 6.74 -26.31
N ALA A 136 8.70 7.12 -25.36
CA ALA A 136 7.93 6.16 -24.56
C ALA A 136 7.03 5.25 -25.39
N MET A 137 6.55 5.72 -26.54
CA MET A 137 5.76 4.92 -27.49
C MET A 137 6.66 4.04 -28.35
N CYS A 138 7.78 4.57 -28.84
CA CYS A 138 8.72 3.84 -29.70
C CYS A 138 9.26 2.57 -29.02
N VAL A 139 9.71 2.69 -27.77
CA VAL A 139 10.41 1.61 -27.05
C VAL A 139 9.58 0.36 -26.79
N VAL A 140 8.25 0.41 -26.93
CA VAL A 140 7.37 -0.76 -26.76
C VAL A 140 7.12 -1.52 -28.08
N HIS A 141 7.68 -1.09 -29.20
CA HIS A 141 7.61 -1.80 -30.47
C HIS A 141 8.87 -2.64 -30.71
N GLU A 142 8.80 -3.64 -31.58
CA GLU A 142 9.99 -4.40 -31.96
C GLU A 142 10.98 -3.54 -32.74
N LYS A 143 12.28 -3.89 -32.73
CA LYS A 143 13.35 -3.17 -33.45
C LYS A 143 13.43 -1.66 -33.13
N HIS A 144 12.97 -1.26 -31.94
CA HIS A 144 12.94 0.13 -31.51
C HIS A 144 14.31 0.76 -31.26
N GLU A 145 15.39 -0.03 -31.09
CA GLU A 145 16.70 0.43 -30.59
C GLU A 145 17.28 1.58 -31.44
N LEU A 146 17.39 1.37 -32.76
CA LEU A 146 17.93 2.38 -33.69
C LEU A 146 17.13 3.69 -33.68
N PHE A 147 15.80 3.60 -33.57
CA PHE A 147 14.92 4.76 -33.53
C PHE A 147 15.01 5.49 -32.19
N SER A 148 15.05 4.70 -31.12
CA SER A 148 15.12 5.22 -29.76
C SER A 148 16.44 5.94 -29.54
N ASP A 149 17.56 5.42 -30.06
CA ASP A 149 18.87 6.06 -30.00
C ASP A 149 18.88 7.41 -30.75
N ARG A 150 18.23 7.47 -31.92
CA ARG A 150 18.07 8.72 -32.69
C ARG A 150 17.19 9.74 -31.98
N LEU A 151 16.07 9.31 -31.38
CA LEU A 151 15.23 10.18 -30.56
C LEU A 151 16.00 10.76 -29.37
N ILE A 152 16.81 9.94 -28.70
CA ILE A 152 17.66 10.37 -27.58
C ILE A 152 18.74 11.35 -28.08
N ALA A 153 19.38 11.09 -29.22
CA ALA A 153 20.31 12.01 -29.85
C ALA A 153 19.65 13.36 -30.22
N ALA A 154 18.36 13.33 -30.59
CA ALA A 154 17.53 14.51 -30.81
C ALA A 154 17.01 15.17 -29.52
N LYS A 155 17.59 14.81 -28.35
CA LYS A 155 17.28 15.35 -27.01
C LYS A 155 15.96 14.84 -26.39
N ALA A 156 15.41 13.71 -26.83
CA ALA A 156 14.37 13.03 -26.05
C ALA A 156 14.93 12.61 -24.68
N ASN A 157 14.27 13.00 -23.59
CA ASN A 157 14.70 12.66 -22.24
C ASN A 157 14.22 11.24 -21.85
N PRO A 158 15.14 10.28 -21.59
CA PRO A 158 14.79 8.90 -21.20
C PRO A 158 14.04 8.82 -19.86
N SER A 159 14.32 9.73 -18.92
CA SER A 159 13.68 9.76 -17.60
C SER A 159 12.19 10.10 -17.71
N TYR A 160 11.83 11.03 -18.60
CA TYR A 160 10.43 11.39 -18.87
C TYR A 160 9.69 10.27 -19.61
N ALA A 161 10.39 9.61 -20.56
CA ALA A 161 9.83 8.45 -21.25
C ALA A 161 9.53 7.30 -20.29
N LEU A 162 10.46 7.00 -19.37
CA LEU A 162 10.28 5.99 -18.35
C LEU A 162 9.13 6.34 -17.39
N ALA A 163 8.98 7.61 -17.00
CA ALA A 163 7.84 8.06 -16.20
C ALA A 163 6.50 7.72 -16.88
N ARG A 164 6.39 7.92 -18.20
CA ARG A 164 5.18 7.60 -18.96
C ARG A 164 4.94 6.09 -19.04
N LEU A 165 5.99 5.28 -19.21
CA LEU A 165 5.88 3.82 -19.20
C LEU A 165 5.35 3.31 -17.87
N TYR A 166 5.90 3.80 -16.75
CA TYR A 166 5.47 3.43 -15.40
C TYR A 166 4.02 3.84 -15.08
N ASN A 167 3.47 4.80 -15.84
CA ASN A 167 2.08 5.20 -15.68
C ASN A 167 1.09 4.22 -16.32
N LYS A 168 1.58 3.22 -17.06
CA LYS A 168 0.78 2.14 -17.64
C LYS A 168 1.21 0.80 -17.04
N PRO A 169 0.33 -0.22 -16.97
CA PRO A 169 0.73 -1.56 -16.58
C PRO A 169 1.79 -2.10 -17.55
N VAL A 170 2.92 -2.60 -17.06
CA VAL A 170 4.03 -3.03 -17.92
C VAL A 170 3.78 -4.45 -18.46
N LEU A 171 3.26 -5.33 -17.62
CA LEU A 171 3.02 -6.76 -17.92
C LEU A 171 2.12 -7.10 -19.12
N PRO A 172 1.03 -6.38 -19.45
CA PRO A 172 0.21 -6.72 -20.62
C PRO A 172 0.83 -6.27 -21.96
N THR A 173 1.92 -5.51 -21.97
CA THR A 173 2.57 -5.10 -23.22
C THR A 173 3.67 -6.11 -23.59
N MET A 174 3.55 -6.77 -24.75
CA MET A 174 4.50 -7.81 -25.21
C MET A 174 5.99 -7.42 -25.12
N ASN A 175 6.29 -6.12 -25.15
CA ASN A 175 7.65 -5.57 -25.11
C ASN A 175 7.92 -4.61 -23.93
N GLY A 176 7.01 -4.47 -22.97
CA GLY A 176 7.16 -3.51 -21.86
C GLY A 176 8.43 -3.75 -21.02
N LEU A 177 8.78 -5.01 -20.81
CA LEU A 177 10.02 -5.40 -20.13
C LEU A 177 11.26 -4.92 -20.90
N GLY A 178 11.29 -5.16 -22.22
CA GLY A 178 12.38 -4.72 -23.09
C GLY A 178 12.54 -3.21 -23.10
N ALA A 179 11.42 -2.48 -23.15
CA ALA A 179 11.37 -1.03 -23.09
C ALA A 179 12.01 -0.47 -21.81
N VAL A 180 11.64 -1.02 -20.64
CA VAL A 180 12.21 -0.59 -19.35
C VAL A 180 13.69 -0.93 -19.27
N CYS A 181 14.10 -2.13 -19.69
CA CYS A 181 15.50 -2.54 -19.76
C CYS A 181 16.33 -1.59 -20.64
N PHE A 182 15.81 -1.22 -21.81
CA PHE A 182 16.48 -0.32 -22.74
C PHE A 182 16.66 1.08 -22.15
N LEU A 183 15.58 1.70 -21.65
CA LEU A 183 15.66 3.06 -21.09
C LEU A 183 16.56 3.10 -19.84
N SER A 184 16.57 2.03 -19.04
CA SER A 184 17.41 1.96 -17.83
C SER A 184 18.91 2.01 -18.13
N ARG A 185 19.34 1.77 -19.38
CA ARG A 185 20.74 1.93 -19.82
C ARG A 185 21.17 3.40 -19.89
N TYR A 186 20.22 4.33 -19.99
CA TYR A 186 20.45 5.75 -20.29
C TYR A 186 20.44 6.65 -19.04
N ASN A 187 21.24 6.30 -18.02
CA ASN A 187 21.44 7.04 -16.75
C ASN A 187 20.20 7.84 -16.29
N ILE A 188 19.19 7.12 -15.81
CA ILE A 188 17.90 7.71 -15.44
C ILE A 188 18.06 8.66 -14.25
N ASP A 189 17.62 9.91 -14.43
CA ASP A 189 17.51 10.89 -13.35
C ASP A 189 16.11 10.79 -12.73
N HIS A 190 16.04 10.13 -11.57
CA HIS A 190 14.81 9.96 -10.80
C HIS A 190 14.23 11.29 -10.28
N ALA A 191 15.03 12.33 -10.08
CA ALA A 191 14.55 13.66 -9.68
C ALA A 191 13.87 14.38 -10.84
N LEU A 192 14.40 14.26 -12.06
CA LEU A 192 13.73 14.74 -13.28
C LEU A 192 12.44 13.97 -13.55
N MET A 193 12.52 12.64 -13.47
CA MET A 193 11.37 11.74 -13.60
C MET A 193 10.23 12.12 -12.64
N PHE A 194 10.57 12.47 -11.40
CA PHE A 194 9.62 12.95 -10.41
C PHE A 194 8.94 14.26 -10.81
N LYS A 195 9.73 15.30 -11.11
CA LYS A 195 9.18 16.61 -11.50
C LYS A 195 8.21 16.46 -12.65
N TYR A 196 8.56 15.61 -13.61
CA TYR A 196 7.72 15.28 -14.75
C TYR A 196 6.43 14.55 -14.35
N ALA A 197 6.52 13.54 -13.48
CA ALA A 197 5.36 12.81 -12.98
C ALA A 197 4.39 13.72 -12.21
N VAL A 198 4.90 14.68 -11.44
CA VAL A 198 4.06 15.67 -10.74
C VAL A 198 3.38 16.62 -11.72
N ALA A 199 4.14 17.22 -12.63
CA ALA A 199 3.62 18.17 -13.61
C ALA A 199 2.52 17.56 -14.48
N ASN A 200 2.64 16.27 -14.82
CA ASN A 200 1.70 15.54 -15.67
C ASN A 200 0.70 14.67 -14.88
N ARG A 201 0.65 14.79 -13.55
CA ARG A 201 -0.27 14.03 -12.66
C ARG A 201 -0.22 12.51 -12.85
N LEU A 202 0.98 11.94 -13.05
CA LEU A 202 1.21 10.52 -13.27
C LEU A 202 1.20 9.74 -11.93
N SER A 203 0.02 9.55 -11.36
CA SER A 203 -0.17 8.96 -10.02
C SER A 203 0.37 7.53 -9.90
N ARG A 204 0.20 6.71 -10.94
CA ARG A 204 0.69 5.32 -10.95
C ARG A 204 2.23 5.29 -10.93
N THR A 205 2.88 6.18 -11.68
CA THR A 205 4.34 6.30 -11.69
C THR A 205 4.88 6.60 -10.30
N ILE A 206 4.26 7.54 -9.58
CA ILE A 206 4.66 7.90 -8.21
C ILE A 206 4.54 6.67 -7.29
N LYS A 207 3.42 5.95 -7.34
CA LYS A 207 3.20 4.73 -6.53
C LYS A 207 4.20 3.63 -6.88
N LEU A 208 4.46 3.39 -8.16
CA LEU A 208 5.43 2.37 -8.61
C LEU A 208 6.83 2.71 -8.13
N MET A 209 7.27 3.95 -8.31
CA MET A 209 8.56 4.38 -7.81
C MET A 209 8.63 4.32 -6.27
N THR A 210 7.52 4.53 -5.56
CA THR A 210 7.49 4.36 -4.09
C THR A 210 7.80 2.92 -3.71
N LEU A 211 7.17 1.97 -4.39
CA LEU A 211 7.42 0.54 -4.19
C LEU A 211 8.84 0.13 -4.58
N LEU A 212 9.48 0.83 -5.51
CA LEU A 212 10.89 0.64 -5.88
C LEU A 212 11.87 1.22 -4.84
N GLY A 213 11.38 1.79 -3.74
CA GLY A 213 12.21 2.27 -2.63
C GLY A 213 12.64 3.73 -2.75
N HIS A 214 12.07 4.50 -3.68
CA HIS A 214 12.29 5.95 -3.70
C HIS A 214 11.60 6.61 -2.48
N ASN A 215 12.32 7.50 -1.80
CA ASN A 215 11.87 8.16 -0.57
C ASN A 215 10.93 9.33 -0.87
N TRP A 216 9.63 9.07 -0.95
CA TRP A 216 8.62 10.08 -1.28
C TRP A 216 8.14 10.87 -0.08
N SER A 217 8.27 10.34 1.14
CA SER A 217 8.05 11.07 2.37
C SER A 217 9.01 12.25 2.48
N GLU A 218 10.26 12.10 2.03
CA GLU A 218 11.20 13.22 1.89
C GLU A 218 10.76 14.21 0.81
N ARG A 219 10.29 13.74 -0.36
CA ARG A 219 9.81 14.64 -1.44
C ARG A 219 8.54 15.39 -1.04
N LEU A 220 7.64 14.75 -0.28
CA LEU A 220 6.47 15.38 0.32
C LEU A 220 6.89 16.47 1.31
N THR A 221 7.89 16.20 2.13
CA THR A 221 8.51 17.19 3.03
C THR A 221 9.11 18.37 2.25
N GLN A 222 9.83 18.10 1.16
CA GLN A 222 10.41 19.14 0.29
C GLN A 222 9.32 19.98 -0.41
N ALA A 223 8.22 19.36 -0.85
CA ALA A 223 7.09 20.08 -1.43
C ALA A 223 6.38 20.96 -0.38
N ALA A 224 6.23 20.44 0.84
CA ALA A 224 5.62 21.15 1.97
C ALA A 224 6.44 22.37 2.39
N THR A 225 7.76 22.22 2.55
CA THR A 225 8.68 23.32 2.88
C THR A 225 8.72 24.42 1.81
N LYS A 226 8.53 24.06 0.53
CA LYS A 226 8.45 25.01 -0.59
C LYS A 226 7.06 25.62 -0.81
N GLY A 227 6.03 25.09 -0.15
CA GLY A 227 4.63 25.51 -0.36
C GLY A 227 4.06 25.13 -1.73
N ASP A 228 4.57 24.08 -2.39
CA ASP A 228 4.05 23.63 -3.69
C ASP A 228 2.74 22.84 -3.52
N MET A 229 1.63 23.58 -3.47
CA MET A 229 0.29 23.01 -3.24
C MET A 229 -0.13 22.02 -4.33
N ASN A 230 0.34 22.17 -5.57
CA ASN A 230 0.01 21.23 -6.65
C ASN A 230 0.70 19.89 -6.44
N ALA A 231 1.99 19.90 -6.09
CA ALA A 231 2.72 18.69 -5.72
C ALA A 231 2.11 18.05 -4.46
N LEU A 232 1.79 18.84 -3.42
CA LEU A 232 1.18 18.33 -2.20
C LEU A 232 -0.14 17.61 -2.44
N ARG A 233 -1.07 18.23 -3.19
CA ARG A 233 -2.36 17.61 -3.50
C ARG A 233 -2.20 16.29 -4.25
N LEU A 234 -1.28 16.23 -5.21
CA LEU A 234 -1.01 14.99 -5.94
C LEU A 234 -0.41 13.92 -5.02
N LEU A 235 0.61 14.26 -4.22
CA LEU A 235 1.29 13.31 -3.34
C LEU A 235 0.37 12.77 -2.24
N ILE A 236 -0.46 13.63 -1.64
CA ILE A 236 -1.49 13.23 -0.69
C ILE A 236 -2.57 12.38 -1.38
N SER A 237 -2.89 12.65 -2.66
CA SER A 237 -3.84 11.82 -3.43
C SER A 237 -3.29 10.43 -3.76
N THR A 238 -1.98 10.27 -3.83
CA THR A 238 -1.32 8.97 -4.08
C THR A 238 -1.19 8.09 -2.84
N ASP A 239 -1.73 8.51 -1.70
CA ASP A 239 -1.65 7.82 -0.41
C ASP A 239 -0.21 7.53 0.03
N ILE A 240 0.70 8.48 -0.19
CA ILE A 240 2.05 8.45 0.40
C ILE A 240 1.91 8.45 1.93
N ASP A 241 2.91 7.89 2.65
CA ASP A 241 2.94 7.78 4.11
C ASP A 241 3.03 9.15 4.80
N TYR A 242 1.89 9.84 4.77
CA TYR A 242 1.65 11.16 5.33
C TYR A 242 1.86 11.16 6.85
N THR A 243 1.47 10.07 7.51
CA THR A 243 1.69 9.87 8.96
C THR A 243 3.19 9.94 9.28
N GLN A 244 4.04 9.23 8.54
CA GLN A 244 5.48 9.23 8.77
C GLN A 244 6.12 10.61 8.56
N VAL A 245 5.61 11.42 7.62
CA VAL A 245 6.07 12.80 7.43
C VAL A 245 5.71 13.67 8.62
N LEU A 246 4.48 13.57 9.13
CA LEU A 246 4.05 14.31 10.32
C LEU A 246 4.85 13.92 11.57
N THR A 247 5.11 12.62 11.79
CA THR A 247 5.88 12.15 12.96
C THR A 247 7.33 12.62 12.94
N ARG A 248 7.90 12.92 11.77
CA ARG A 248 9.24 13.51 11.64
C ARG A 248 9.24 15.04 11.79
N LEU A 249 8.28 15.74 11.18
CA LEU A 249 8.26 17.20 11.12
C LEU A 249 7.80 17.86 12.42
N ILE A 250 6.76 17.33 13.07
CA ILE A 250 6.14 17.99 14.23
C ILE A 250 7.11 18.04 15.43
N PRO A 251 7.86 16.97 15.78
CA PRO A 251 8.87 17.07 16.83
C PRO A 251 9.95 18.12 16.54
N ALA A 252 10.32 18.30 15.26
CA ALA A 252 11.29 19.31 14.84
C ALA A 252 10.75 20.75 14.92
N CYS A 253 9.44 20.93 15.06
CA CYS A 253 8.81 22.22 15.29
C CYS A 253 8.88 22.63 16.78
N HIS A 254 9.00 21.67 17.69
CA HIS A 254 9.00 21.91 19.11
C HIS A 254 10.31 22.55 19.59
N GLY A 255 10.23 23.68 20.30
CA GLY A 255 11.38 24.43 20.81
C GLY A 255 11.96 25.46 19.85
N GLN A 256 11.38 25.67 18.66
CA GLN A 256 11.77 26.76 17.78
C GLN A 256 10.94 28.03 18.07
N PRO A 257 11.57 29.19 18.35
CA PRO A 257 10.88 30.37 18.84
C PRO A 257 10.09 31.15 17.78
N HIS A 258 10.19 30.81 16.50
CA HIS A 258 9.55 31.57 15.42
C HIS A 258 8.49 30.74 14.65
N PRO A 259 7.28 31.26 14.42
CA PRO A 259 6.24 30.59 13.63
C PRO A 259 6.61 30.39 12.15
N ASP A 260 7.65 31.06 11.66
CA ASP A 260 8.07 31.07 10.25
C ASP A 260 9.14 30.04 9.86
N THR A 261 9.42 29.08 10.73
CA THR A 261 10.41 28.05 10.42
C THR A 261 9.90 27.16 9.28
N PRO A 262 10.80 26.66 8.41
CA PRO A 262 10.40 25.84 7.26
C PRO A 262 9.62 24.59 7.68
N SER A 263 9.90 24.03 8.86
CA SER A 263 9.16 22.91 9.44
C SER A 263 7.73 23.28 9.83
N ASN A 264 7.52 24.44 10.49
CA ASN A 264 6.19 24.92 10.85
C ASN A 264 5.33 25.17 9.60
N ARG A 265 5.89 25.89 8.61
CA ARG A 265 5.21 26.13 7.32
C ARG A 265 4.88 24.83 6.60
N ALA A 266 5.78 23.86 6.61
CA ALA A 266 5.55 22.56 5.99
C ALA A 266 4.36 21.81 6.62
N VAL A 267 4.28 21.77 7.96
CA VAL A 267 3.15 21.13 8.66
C VAL A 267 1.84 21.83 8.33
N ASP A 268 1.82 23.17 8.34
CA ASP A 268 0.60 23.94 8.02
C ASP A 268 0.17 23.73 6.56
N CYS A 269 1.10 23.74 5.60
CA CYS A 269 0.83 23.43 4.20
C CYS A 269 0.26 22.02 4.01
N LEU A 270 0.78 21.02 4.74
CA LEU A 270 0.30 19.64 4.69
C LEU A 270 -1.15 19.52 5.17
N ILE A 271 -1.45 20.09 6.34
CA ILE A 271 -2.80 20.08 6.92
C ILE A 271 -3.78 20.85 6.03
N ASN A 272 -3.38 22.01 5.50
CA ASN A 272 -4.21 22.82 4.61
C ASN A 272 -4.47 22.11 3.28
N ALA A 273 -3.46 21.49 2.66
CA ALA A 273 -3.63 20.73 1.43
C ALA A 273 -4.62 19.57 1.63
N ARG A 274 -4.56 18.86 2.77
CA ARG A 274 -5.55 17.84 3.12
C ARG A 274 -6.95 18.43 3.28
N LYS A 275 -7.10 19.56 4.00
CA LYS A 275 -8.39 20.23 4.20
C LYS A 275 -9.03 20.63 2.88
N GLU A 276 -8.27 21.22 1.96
CA GLU A 276 -8.74 21.59 0.62
C GLU A 276 -9.22 20.37 -0.19
N MET A 277 -8.59 19.20 0.02
CA MET A 277 -9.00 17.96 -0.63
C MET A 277 -10.21 17.27 0.05
N ALA A 278 -10.74 17.83 1.14
CA ALA A 278 -11.79 17.24 1.97
C ALA A 278 -11.48 15.80 2.43
N LYS A 279 -10.19 15.44 2.55
CA LYS A 279 -9.78 14.13 3.08
C LYS A 279 -9.87 14.14 4.61
N PRO A 280 -10.30 13.04 5.26
CA PRO A 280 -10.31 12.97 6.72
C PRO A 280 -8.88 12.98 7.27
N PRO A 281 -8.63 13.55 8.47
CA PRO A 281 -7.30 13.62 9.08
C PRO A 281 -6.88 12.30 9.74
N THR A 282 -6.87 11.22 8.95
CA THR A 282 -6.47 9.87 9.39
C THR A 282 -5.01 9.81 9.80
N GLY A 283 -4.13 10.49 9.07
CA GLY A 283 -2.70 10.48 9.38
C GLY A 283 -2.37 11.35 10.59
N GLU A 284 -3.04 12.48 10.78
CA GLU A 284 -2.94 13.29 12.00
C GLU A 284 -3.42 12.49 13.21
N LYS A 285 -4.55 11.78 13.11
CA LYS A 285 -5.02 10.85 14.16
C LYS A 285 -3.94 9.82 14.51
N GLN A 286 -3.33 9.18 13.52
CA GLN A 286 -2.28 8.18 13.74
C GLN A 286 -1.01 8.79 14.35
N ALA A 287 -0.61 9.99 13.89
CA ALA A 287 0.54 10.71 14.43
C ALA A 287 0.29 11.14 15.89
N LEU A 288 -0.92 11.61 16.22
CA LEU A 288 -1.32 11.96 17.58
C LEU A 288 -1.19 10.76 18.53
N LEU A 289 -1.75 9.60 18.14
CA LEU A 289 -1.63 8.37 18.94
C LEU A 289 -0.18 7.92 19.08
N TRP A 290 0.65 8.10 18.04
CA TRP A 290 2.06 7.78 18.08
C TRP A 290 2.83 8.70 19.05
N PHE A 291 2.64 10.02 19.00
CA PHE A 291 3.28 10.96 19.94
C PHE A 291 2.87 10.69 21.39
N ALA A 292 1.61 10.31 21.61
CA ALA A 292 1.13 9.96 22.94
C ALA A 292 1.81 8.69 23.47
N LYS A 293 1.94 7.65 22.65
CA LYS A 293 2.65 6.42 23.01
C LYS A 293 4.13 6.66 23.27
N CYS A 294 4.76 7.54 22.50
CA CYS A 294 6.17 7.91 22.64
C CYS A 294 6.42 8.95 23.75
N SER A 295 5.39 9.35 24.52
CA SER A 295 5.50 10.35 25.59
C SER A 295 6.15 11.66 25.11
N MET A 296 5.68 12.19 23.97
CA MET A 296 6.16 13.44 23.37
C MET A 296 5.14 14.57 23.56
N PRO A 297 5.01 15.16 24.76
CA PRO A 297 3.95 16.13 25.08
C PRO A 297 4.02 17.40 24.20
N GLY A 298 5.24 17.81 23.84
CA GLY A 298 5.48 18.94 22.95
C GLY A 298 4.89 18.75 21.56
N ALA A 299 5.17 17.60 20.93
CA ALA A 299 4.64 17.27 19.60
C ALA A 299 3.11 17.09 19.62
N LEU A 300 2.58 16.53 20.73
CA LEU A 300 1.13 16.43 20.95
C LEU A 300 0.45 17.79 20.97
N GLN A 301 0.96 18.72 21.78
CA GLN A 301 0.39 20.06 21.89
C GLN A 301 0.45 20.79 20.55
N GLU A 302 1.55 20.67 19.81
CA GLU A 302 1.72 21.30 18.50
C GLU A 302 0.75 20.76 17.44
N LEU A 303 0.45 19.46 17.44
CA LEU A 303 -0.54 18.88 16.54
C LEU A 303 -1.96 19.28 16.94
N ALA A 304 -2.29 19.22 18.23
CA ALA A 304 -3.62 19.55 18.74
C ALA A 304 -4.01 21.02 18.54
N LYS A 305 -3.04 21.95 18.59
CA LYS A 305 -3.26 23.37 18.26
C LYS A 305 -3.71 23.57 16.81
N ARG A 306 -3.22 22.74 15.88
CA ARG A 306 -3.44 22.89 14.43
C ARG A 306 -4.68 22.15 13.94
N GLU A 307 -4.98 21.01 14.55
CA GLU A 307 -6.13 20.19 14.18
C GLU A 307 -6.87 19.69 15.43
N PRO A 308 -8.15 20.05 15.61
CA PRO A 308 -8.97 19.49 16.67
C PRO A 308 -9.35 18.04 16.32
N LEU A 309 -8.62 17.08 16.89
CA LEU A 309 -8.77 15.65 16.60
C LEU A 309 -9.73 14.91 17.55
N ALA A 310 -10.25 15.58 18.58
CA ALA A 310 -11.20 15.03 19.54
C ALA A 310 -12.40 14.29 18.92
N PRO A 311 -13.10 14.83 17.91
CA PRO A 311 -14.25 14.14 17.31
C PRO A 311 -13.88 12.89 16.48
N MET A 312 -12.60 12.55 16.36
CA MET A 312 -12.12 11.45 15.51
C MET A 312 -11.47 10.29 16.26
N LEU A 313 -11.09 10.49 17.51
CA LEU A 313 -10.63 9.40 18.37
C LEU A 313 -11.83 8.56 18.80
N ARG A 314 -11.78 7.27 18.50
CA ARG A 314 -12.83 6.31 18.89
C ARG A 314 -12.58 5.81 20.30
N LEU A 315 -13.63 5.40 21.00
CA LEU A 315 -13.55 4.70 22.28
C LEU A 315 -12.66 3.47 22.19
N ARG A 316 -12.72 2.78 21.05
CA ARG A 316 -11.83 1.66 20.76
C ARG A 316 -10.36 2.06 20.70
N ASP A 317 -10.01 3.22 20.15
CA ASP A 317 -8.61 3.69 20.12
C ASP A 317 -8.12 4.01 21.55
N ILE A 318 -8.97 4.67 22.33
CA ILE A 318 -8.71 5.06 23.71
C ILE A 318 -8.53 3.83 24.60
N ALA A 319 -9.35 2.80 24.42
CA ALA A 319 -9.32 1.56 25.20
C ALA A 319 -7.96 0.83 25.15
N GLN A 320 -7.17 1.10 24.11
CA GLN A 320 -5.89 0.46 23.84
C GLN A 320 -4.70 1.31 24.27
N CYS A 321 -4.95 2.53 24.70
CA CYS A 321 -3.93 3.42 25.21
C CYS A 321 -3.56 3.04 26.65
N SER A 322 -2.29 3.30 27.01
CA SER A 322 -1.87 3.25 28.41
C SER A 322 -2.45 4.42 29.19
N VAL A 323 -2.44 4.37 30.52
CA VAL A 323 -2.93 5.48 31.37
C VAL A 323 -2.14 6.76 31.09
N GLU A 324 -0.83 6.64 30.89
CA GLU A 324 0.08 7.75 30.56
C GLU A 324 -0.25 8.36 29.19
N THR A 325 -0.53 7.49 28.21
CA THR A 325 -0.94 7.90 26.86
C THR A 325 -2.26 8.68 26.92
N ILE A 326 -3.24 8.18 27.69
CA ILE A 326 -4.54 8.85 27.89
C ILE A 326 -4.34 10.19 28.61
N LYS A 327 -3.51 10.24 29.65
CA LYS A 327 -3.20 11.47 30.38
C LYS A 327 -2.61 12.53 29.46
N ALA A 328 -1.73 12.13 28.55
CA ALA A 328 -1.17 13.01 27.54
C ALA A 328 -2.26 13.53 26.58
N LEU A 329 -3.20 12.69 26.16
CA LEU A 329 -4.35 13.08 25.31
C LEU A 329 -5.32 14.03 26.03
N ILE A 330 -5.56 13.83 27.34
CA ILE A 330 -6.37 14.74 28.17
C ILE A 330 -5.74 16.13 28.21
N SER A 331 -4.42 16.22 28.34
CA SER A 331 -3.71 17.51 28.43
C SER A 331 -3.87 18.42 27.21
N VAL A 332 -4.30 17.86 26.08
CA VAL A 332 -4.53 18.56 24.81
C VAL A 332 -6.00 18.58 24.38
N ASN A 333 -6.93 18.21 25.27
CA ASN A 333 -8.37 18.10 24.98
C ASN A 333 -8.67 17.27 23.71
N ALA A 334 -7.93 16.19 23.48
CA ALA A 334 -8.11 15.34 22.30
C ALA A 334 -9.03 14.13 22.54
N LEU A 335 -9.56 13.94 23.76
CA LEU A 335 -10.57 12.90 24.00
C LEU A 335 -11.96 13.42 23.63
N PRO A 336 -12.88 12.55 23.14
CA PRO A 336 -14.29 12.89 23.02
C PRO A 336 -14.86 13.27 24.40
N ASP A 337 -15.61 14.37 24.46
CA ASP A 337 -16.17 14.91 25.71
C ASP A 337 -17.10 13.92 26.43
N ASP A 338 -17.75 13.03 25.67
CA ASP A 338 -18.68 12.01 26.15
C ASP A 338 -18.02 10.64 26.37
N ALA A 339 -16.69 10.50 26.18
CA ALA A 339 -16.04 9.19 26.18
C ALA A 339 -16.21 8.42 27.49
N LEU A 340 -16.07 9.11 28.62
CA LEU A 340 -16.26 8.49 29.94
C LEU A 340 -17.73 8.13 30.19
N GLU A 341 -18.67 9.00 29.78
CA GLU A 341 -20.11 8.74 29.92
C GLU A 341 -20.51 7.49 29.14
N THR A 342 -20.08 7.41 27.88
CA THR A 342 -20.41 6.32 26.98
C THR A 342 -19.83 5.00 27.47
N LEU A 343 -18.56 4.97 27.89
CA LEU A 343 -17.95 3.74 28.45
C LEU A 343 -18.66 3.26 29.72
N ILE A 344 -19.08 4.17 30.60
CA ILE A 344 -19.81 3.83 31.82
C ILE A 344 -21.21 3.29 31.49
N ARG A 345 -21.94 3.92 30.56
CA ARG A 345 -23.26 3.44 30.11
C ARG A 345 -23.17 2.07 29.42
N ASP A 346 -22.08 1.81 28.72
CA ASP A 346 -21.79 0.53 28.05
C ASP A 346 -21.25 -0.56 29.00
N GLY A 347 -21.07 -0.23 30.29
CA GLY A 347 -20.57 -1.14 31.32
C GLY A 347 -19.07 -1.47 31.20
N ASN A 348 -18.30 -0.68 30.46
CA ASN A 348 -16.86 -0.88 30.24
C ASN A 348 -16.03 -0.25 31.37
N VAL A 349 -16.17 -0.81 32.58
CA VAL A 349 -15.55 -0.34 33.81
C VAL A 349 -14.02 -0.36 33.73
N VAL A 350 -13.42 -1.35 33.07
CA VAL A 350 -11.96 -1.43 32.93
C VAL A 350 -11.41 -0.22 32.17
N GLN A 351 -12.05 0.18 31.07
CA GLN A 351 -11.60 1.33 30.29
C GLN A 351 -11.97 2.65 30.96
N ALA A 352 -13.15 2.73 31.59
CA ALA A 352 -13.51 3.87 32.42
C ALA A 352 -12.51 4.08 33.57
N ARG A 353 -12.04 3.00 34.20
CA ARG A 353 -11.00 3.06 35.24
C ARG A 353 -9.70 3.64 34.72
N LYS A 354 -9.26 3.28 33.51
CA LYS A 354 -8.08 3.89 32.89
C LYS A 354 -8.28 5.39 32.64
N LEU A 355 -9.45 5.80 32.15
CA LEU A 355 -9.77 7.22 31.95
C LEU A 355 -9.77 8.01 33.27
N VAL A 356 -10.40 7.46 34.32
CA VAL A 356 -10.44 8.07 35.65
C VAL A 356 -9.03 8.17 36.24
N ALA A 357 -8.23 7.10 36.16
CA ALA A 357 -6.84 7.09 36.60
C ALA A 357 -5.95 8.09 35.82
N ALA A 358 -6.26 8.32 34.54
CA ALA A 358 -5.59 9.31 33.71
C ALA A 358 -6.01 10.77 34.03
N GLY A 359 -7.04 10.96 34.86
CA GLY A 359 -7.53 12.28 35.28
C GLY A 359 -8.69 12.82 34.44
N ALA A 360 -9.49 11.97 33.79
CA ALA A 360 -10.68 12.41 33.06
C ALA A 360 -11.67 13.14 34.00
N PRO A 361 -12.39 14.17 33.52
CA PRO A 361 -13.31 14.94 34.34
C PRO A 361 -14.50 14.10 34.80
N THR A 362 -14.57 13.82 36.10
CA THR A 362 -15.63 12.96 36.68
C THR A 362 -16.75 13.76 37.35
N ALA A 363 -16.47 14.99 37.81
CA ALA A 363 -17.41 15.81 38.56
C ALA A 363 -18.65 16.20 37.72
N ALA A 364 -18.44 16.76 36.52
CA ALA A 364 -19.52 17.18 35.63
C ALA A 364 -20.41 16.00 35.19
N LEU A 365 -19.80 14.84 34.91
CA LEU A 365 -20.55 13.63 34.59
C LEU A 365 -21.37 13.15 35.79
N LEU A 366 -20.78 13.20 36.98
CA LEU A 366 -21.43 12.76 38.20
C LEU A 366 -22.61 13.67 38.57
N GLU A 367 -22.48 14.99 38.40
CA GLU A 367 -23.58 15.96 38.51
C GLU A 367 -24.69 15.68 37.49
N LYS A 368 -24.32 15.42 36.22
CA LYS A 368 -25.27 15.07 35.15
C LYS A 368 -26.05 13.78 35.45
N LEU A 369 -25.41 12.76 36.01
CA LEU A 369 -26.06 11.49 36.37
C LEU A 369 -26.99 11.64 37.59
N GLN A 370 -26.66 12.55 38.51
CA GLN A 370 -27.43 12.83 39.71
C GLN A 370 -28.49 13.94 39.52
N ALA A 371 -28.45 14.67 38.40
CA ALA A 371 -29.44 15.69 38.06
C ALA A 371 -30.85 15.06 37.97
N VAL A 372 -31.73 15.46 38.88
CA VAL A 372 -33.04 14.85 39.10
C VAL A 372 -34.02 15.32 38.02
N HIS A 373 -34.69 14.37 37.34
CA HIS A 373 -35.89 14.69 36.56
C HIS A 373 -37.06 14.95 37.53
N PRO A 374 -37.84 16.04 37.37
CA PRO A 374 -38.87 16.45 38.34
C PRO A 374 -40.02 15.45 38.59
N TYR A 375 -40.05 14.32 37.87
CA TYR A 375 -41.14 13.32 37.94
C TYR A 375 -40.66 11.89 38.26
N ALA A 376 -39.38 11.65 38.56
CA ALA A 376 -38.87 10.32 38.92
C ALA A 376 -37.92 10.40 40.12
N HIS A 377 -38.26 9.69 41.20
CA HIS A 377 -37.50 9.68 42.45
C HIS A 377 -36.12 9.02 42.30
N LEU A 378 -35.94 8.08 41.36
CA LEU A 378 -34.63 7.51 41.01
C LEU A 378 -34.61 7.05 39.55
N ASN A 379 -33.66 7.54 38.74
CA ASN A 379 -33.38 7.00 37.41
C ASN A 379 -32.40 5.83 37.54
N TRP A 380 -32.91 4.60 37.63
CA TRP A 380 -32.11 3.38 37.83
C TRP A 380 -30.90 3.23 36.90
N PRO A 381 -31.01 3.47 35.58
CA PRO A 381 -29.87 3.57 34.68
C PRO A 381 -28.76 4.51 35.15
N ASN A 382 -29.11 5.69 35.66
CA ASN A 382 -28.13 6.64 36.18
C ASN A 382 -27.53 6.19 37.52
N VAL A 383 -28.31 5.51 38.38
CA VAL A 383 -27.79 4.91 39.62
C VAL A 383 -26.73 3.85 39.30
N ILE A 384 -26.99 2.99 38.32
CA ILE A 384 -26.04 1.97 37.86
C ILE A 384 -24.78 2.63 37.29
N ALA A 385 -24.94 3.63 36.41
CA ALA A 385 -23.82 4.39 35.84
C ALA A 385 -22.97 5.05 36.94
N ALA A 386 -23.60 5.66 37.94
CA ALA A 386 -22.89 6.29 39.06
C ALA A 386 -22.12 5.25 39.90
N ARG A 387 -22.70 4.08 40.18
CA ARG A 387 -22.01 2.98 40.88
C ARG A 387 -20.81 2.45 40.08
N LEU A 388 -20.97 2.24 38.77
CA LEU A 388 -19.89 1.83 37.88
C LEU A 388 -18.77 2.88 37.85
N LEU A 389 -19.12 4.17 37.92
CA LEU A 389 -18.16 5.27 37.99
C LEU A 389 -17.37 5.26 39.32
N ILE A 390 -18.01 4.94 40.45
CA ILE A 390 -17.31 4.69 41.72
C ILE A 390 -16.36 3.48 41.59
N LEU A 391 -16.82 2.37 40.99
CA LEU A 391 -15.98 1.18 40.74
C LEU A 391 -14.84 1.42 39.74
N ALA A 392 -14.93 2.48 38.93
CA ALA A 392 -13.86 2.98 38.09
C ALA A 392 -12.82 3.83 38.86
N GLY A 393 -13.05 4.13 40.14
CA GLY A 393 -12.10 4.84 41.02
C GLY A 393 -12.51 6.26 41.40
N VAL A 394 -13.78 6.64 41.19
CA VAL A 394 -14.30 7.92 41.67
C VAL A 394 -14.62 7.85 43.16
N ASP A 395 -14.37 8.95 43.87
CA ASP A 395 -14.65 9.07 45.29
C ASP A 395 -16.17 8.96 45.59
N PRO A 396 -16.60 7.96 46.40
CA PRO A 396 -18.01 7.75 46.75
C PRO A 396 -18.60 8.90 47.55
N GLU A 397 -17.80 9.73 48.24
CA GLU A 397 -18.30 10.85 49.04
C GLU A 397 -18.95 11.96 48.20
N ARG A 398 -18.73 11.93 46.88
CA ARG A 398 -19.34 12.87 45.92
C ARG A 398 -20.77 12.49 45.49
N LEU A 399 -21.30 11.38 45.99
CA LEU A 399 -22.68 10.97 45.73
C LEU A 399 -23.66 11.69 46.66
N ASN A 400 -24.84 12.04 46.14
CA ASN A 400 -25.98 12.44 46.96
C ASN A 400 -26.42 11.29 47.87
N LYS A 401 -27.23 11.61 48.89
CA LYS A 401 -27.62 10.64 49.93
C LYS A 401 -28.28 9.39 49.37
N ASP A 402 -29.13 9.52 48.35
CA ASP A 402 -29.87 8.40 47.77
C ASP A 402 -28.96 7.47 46.96
N TYR A 403 -28.07 8.03 46.15
CA TYR A 403 -27.10 7.25 45.36
C TYR A 403 -26.02 6.63 46.24
N LEU A 404 -25.59 7.33 47.30
CA LEU A 404 -24.65 6.83 48.28
C LEU A 404 -25.23 5.64 49.05
N PHE A 405 -26.49 5.74 49.51
CA PHE A 405 -27.20 4.64 50.16
C PHE A 405 -27.26 3.41 49.24
N GLU A 406 -27.61 3.61 47.97
CA GLU A 406 -27.68 2.55 46.99
C GLU A 406 -26.29 1.94 46.70
N TYR A 407 -25.21 2.72 46.67
CA TYR A 407 -23.84 2.20 46.55
C TYR A 407 -23.42 1.40 47.79
N GLN A 408 -23.68 1.92 48.99
CA GLN A 408 -23.39 1.22 50.24
C GLN A 408 -24.17 -0.10 50.35
N ARG A 409 -25.42 -0.14 49.89
CA ARG A 409 -26.22 -1.37 49.81
C ARG A 409 -25.59 -2.40 48.87
N LEU A 410 -25.05 -1.97 47.72
CA LEU A 410 -24.30 -2.83 46.81
C LEU A 410 -23.03 -3.36 47.50
N ALA A 411 -22.20 -2.48 48.06
CA ALA A 411 -20.96 -2.85 48.74
C ALA A 411 -21.20 -3.82 49.92
N GLN A 412 -22.25 -3.60 50.72
CA GLN A 412 -22.66 -4.52 51.78
C GLN A 412 -23.18 -5.85 51.23
N SER A 413 -23.91 -5.85 50.11
CA SER A 413 -24.39 -7.09 49.50
C SER A 413 -23.26 -7.95 48.94
N VAL A 414 -22.23 -7.33 48.39
CA VAL A 414 -21.02 -8.02 47.89
C VAL A 414 -20.13 -8.44 49.07
N GLY A 415 -19.82 -7.54 50.00
CA GLY A 415 -18.94 -7.82 51.14
C GLY A 415 -19.52 -8.72 52.25
N LYS A 416 -20.85 -8.90 52.31
CA LYS A 416 -21.51 -9.93 53.17
C LYS A 416 -21.76 -11.25 52.44
N SER A 417 -21.41 -11.35 51.16
CA SER A 417 -21.36 -12.63 50.48
C SER A 417 -20.22 -13.42 51.11
N ASP A 418 -20.46 -14.62 51.64
CA ASP A 418 -19.35 -15.56 51.86
C ASP A 418 -18.51 -15.64 50.57
N LEU A 419 -17.20 -15.83 50.70
CA LEU A 419 -16.30 -16.09 49.56
C LEU A 419 -16.90 -17.11 48.58
N THR A 420 -17.59 -18.13 49.11
CA THR A 420 -18.30 -19.17 48.33
C THR A 420 -19.51 -18.64 47.57
N ARG A 421 -20.23 -17.64 48.08
CA ARG A 421 -21.40 -17.04 47.43
C ARG A 421 -21.01 -16.10 46.28
N GLY A 422 -19.92 -15.33 46.42
CA GLY A 422 -19.36 -14.53 45.32
C GLY A 422 -18.85 -15.39 44.16
N GLN A 423 -18.20 -16.51 44.49
CA GLN A 423 -17.76 -17.51 43.51
C GLN A 423 -18.93 -18.20 42.82
N ALA A 424 -19.99 -18.58 43.55
CA ALA A 424 -21.21 -19.13 42.98
C ALA A 424 -21.89 -18.15 42.02
N TRP A 425 -21.91 -16.85 42.36
CA TRP A 425 -22.44 -15.80 41.50
C TRP A 425 -21.72 -15.71 40.15
N ILE A 426 -20.39 -15.80 40.16
CA ILE A 426 -19.57 -15.81 38.93
C ILE A 426 -19.80 -17.12 38.17
N ALA A 427 -19.83 -18.27 38.85
CA ALA A 427 -20.04 -19.57 38.23
C ALA A 427 -21.41 -19.72 37.54
N GLU A 428 -22.44 -19.04 38.03
CA GLU A 428 -23.81 -19.08 37.48
C GLU A 428 -24.10 -17.99 36.43
N PHE A 429 -23.18 -17.06 36.16
CA PHE A 429 -23.34 -16.03 35.12
C PHE A 429 -23.33 -16.64 33.70
N PRO A 430 -24.28 -16.39 32.77
CA PRO A 430 -25.31 -15.36 32.78
C PRO A 430 -26.70 -15.85 33.22
N SER A 431 -26.87 -17.09 33.68
CA SER A 431 -28.17 -17.66 34.04
C SER A 431 -28.89 -16.85 35.14
N ASN A 432 -28.12 -16.21 36.03
CA ASN A 432 -28.62 -15.25 37.04
C ASN A 432 -28.92 -13.83 36.51
N PHE A 433 -28.71 -13.58 35.21
CA PHE A 433 -28.58 -12.27 34.56
C PHE A 433 -29.56 -12.05 33.40
N ASN A 434 -30.74 -12.68 33.42
CA ASN A 434 -31.83 -12.47 32.43
C ASN A 434 -32.46 -11.05 32.42
N ALA A 435 -31.79 -10.03 32.96
CA ALA A 435 -32.14 -8.62 32.80
C ALA A 435 -30.86 -7.79 32.53
N PRO A 436 -30.67 -7.23 31.33
CA PRO A 436 -29.34 -6.93 30.77
C PRO A 436 -28.59 -5.74 31.39
N VAL A 437 -29.22 -4.86 32.16
CA VAL A 437 -28.58 -3.63 32.66
C VAL A 437 -28.42 -3.60 34.18
N LYS A 438 -29.23 -4.36 34.92
CA LYS A 438 -29.40 -4.18 36.38
C LYS A 438 -28.34 -4.85 37.28
N LYS A 439 -27.35 -5.55 36.71
CA LYS A 439 -26.38 -6.33 37.51
C LYS A 439 -24.92 -6.28 37.01
N LEU A 440 -24.59 -5.45 36.01
CA LEU A 440 -23.19 -5.25 35.58
C LEU A 440 -22.35 -4.60 36.69
N ASP A 441 -22.96 -3.75 37.50
CA ASP A 441 -22.37 -3.15 38.71
C ASP A 441 -22.03 -4.19 39.78
N VAL A 442 -22.87 -5.22 39.96
CA VAL A 442 -22.58 -6.34 40.86
C VAL A 442 -21.41 -7.18 40.37
N LEU A 443 -21.38 -7.50 39.07
CA LEU A 443 -20.27 -8.24 38.47
C LEU A 443 -18.96 -7.44 38.56
N ALA A 444 -19.00 -6.14 38.26
CA ALA A 444 -17.84 -5.26 38.38
C ALA A 444 -17.35 -5.13 39.83
N ALA A 445 -18.26 -5.07 40.80
CA ALA A 445 -17.91 -5.05 42.22
C ALA A 445 -17.24 -6.36 42.66
N LEU A 446 -17.75 -7.52 42.24
CA LEU A 446 -17.15 -8.83 42.52
C LEU A 446 -15.77 -8.99 41.87
N LEU A 447 -15.61 -8.54 40.63
CA LEU A 447 -14.33 -8.61 39.90
C LEU A 447 -13.31 -7.57 40.38
N ASN A 448 -13.73 -6.59 41.20
CA ASN A 448 -12.80 -5.67 41.86
C ASN A 448 -12.01 -6.36 42.98
N GLU A 449 -12.50 -7.50 43.49
CA GLU A 449 -11.79 -8.31 44.47
C GLU A 449 -10.86 -9.31 43.76
N PRO A 450 -9.54 -9.27 44.02
CA PRO A 450 -8.56 -10.08 43.29
C PRO A 450 -8.76 -11.59 43.48
N THR A 451 -9.35 -12.02 44.61
CA THR A 451 -9.70 -13.41 44.93
C THR A 451 -10.67 -14.04 43.92
N ASN A 452 -11.47 -13.23 43.22
CA ASN A 452 -12.47 -13.70 42.27
C ASN A 452 -11.94 -13.85 40.82
N THR A 453 -10.70 -13.42 40.55
CA THR A 453 -10.09 -13.40 39.21
C THR A 453 -9.97 -14.80 38.61
N SER A 454 -9.53 -15.79 39.39
CA SER A 454 -9.39 -17.19 38.93
C SER A 454 -10.73 -17.81 38.55
N HIS A 455 -11.78 -17.54 39.33
CA HIS A 455 -13.15 -18.00 39.05
C HIS A 455 -13.74 -17.31 37.81
N ALA A 456 -13.45 -16.02 37.62
CA ALA A 456 -13.84 -15.29 36.43
C ALA A 456 -13.18 -15.84 35.17
N LEU A 457 -11.89 -16.19 35.22
CA LEU A 457 -11.18 -16.85 34.13
C LEU A 457 -11.77 -18.23 33.83
N ALA A 458 -12.01 -19.05 34.87
CA ALA A 458 -12.65 -20.36 34.70
C ALA A 458 -14.04 -20.22 34.05
N ARG A 459 -14.84 -19.23 34.47
CA ARG A 459 -16.16 -19.01 33.87
C ARG A 459 -16.07 -18.51 32.43
N LEU A 460 -15.13 -17.60 32.14
CA LEU A 460 -14.90 -17.11 30.78
C LEU A 460 -14.67 -18.28 29.82
N ARG A 461 -13.82 -19.22 30.19
CA ARG A 461 -13.59 -20.44 29.42
C ARG A 461 -14.86 -21.24 29.19
N THR A 462 -15.65 -21.51 30.24
CA THR A 462 -16.92 -22.22 30.11
C THR A 462 -17.90 -21.51 29.16
N LEU A 463 -17.96 -20.17 29.18
CA LEU A 463 -18.85 -19.42 28.30
C LEU A 463 -18.44 -19.51 26.83
N ILE A 464 -17.14 -19.50 26.54
CA ILE A 464 -16.62 -19.71 25.20
C ILE A 464 -16.89 -21.13 24.72
N GLU A 465 -16.65 -22.15 25.56
CA GLU A 465 -17.00 -23.55 25.26
C GLU A 465 -18.50 -23.74 24.97
N LEU A 466 -19.37 -22.93 25.59
CA LEU A 466 -20.81 -22.88 25.33
C LEU A 466 -21.21 -21.98 24.14
N ASN A 467 -20.24 -21.47 23.38
CA ASN A 467 -20.43 -20.56 22.24
C ASN A 467 -21.17 -19.26 22.62
N ARG A 468 -20.81 -18.66 23.77
CA ARG A 468 -21.39 -17.41 24.32
C ARG A 468 -20.32 -16.31 24.49
N PRO A 469 -19.71 -15.83 23.39
CA PRO A 469 -18.60 -14.87 23.45
C PRO A 469 -19.02 -13.45 23.87
N LEU A 470 -20.28 -13.05 23.63
CA LEU A 470 -20.78 -11.73 24.05
C LEU A 470 -20.92 -11.65 25.58
N GLU A 471 -21.36 -12.73 26.21
CA GLU A 471 -21.43 -12.84 27.66
C GLU A 471 -20.03 -12.95 28.26
N ALA A 472 -19.12 -13.69 27.63
CA ALA A 472 -17.71 -13.72 28.04
C ALA A 472 -17.07 -12.32 27.99
N ALA A 473 -17.39 -11.51 26.99
CA ALA A 473 -16.93 -10.12 26.87
C ALA A 473 -17.37 -9.24 28.04
N ALA A 474 -18.50 -9.53 28.69
CA ALA A 474 -18.96 -8.79 29.87
C ALA A 474 -18.00 -8.94 31.06
N LEU A 475 -17.37 -10.11 31.23
CA LEU A 475 -16.34 -10.33 32.27
C LEU A 475 -15.11 -9.45 32.03
N LEU A 476 -14.72 -9.28 30.76
CA LEU A 476 -13.63 -8.38 30.37
C LEU A 476 -13.98 -6.91 30.59
N LYS A 477 -15.20 -6.49 30.20
CA LYS A 477 -15.68 -5.12 30.40
C LYS A 477 -15.75 -4.72 31.88
N CYS A 478 -16.16 -5.64 32.74
CA CYS A 478 -16.46 -5.35 34.15
C CYS A 478 -15.24 -5.39 35.08
N GLY A 479 -14.12 -6.02 34.72
CA GLY A 479 -12.94 -6.02 35.59
C GLY A 479 -11.75 -6.86 35.16
N LEU A 480 -11.92 -7.84 34.28
CA LEU A 480 -10.83 -8.74 33.91
C LEU A 480 -9.85 -8.08 32.91
N ASN A 481 -8.59 -7.91 33.32
CA ASN A 481 -7.54 -7.38 32.44
C ASN A 481 -7.08 -8.46 31.44
N ALA A 482 -7.68 -8.44 30.24
CA ALA A 482 -7.42 -9.43 29.19
C ALA A 482 -5.94 -9.52 28.79
N GLY A 483 -5.21 -8.39 28.76
CA GLY A 483 -3.79 -8.37 28.37
C GLY A 483 -2.89 -9.05 29.41
N GLN A 484 -3.09 -8.74 30.69
CA GLN A 484 -2.35 -9.39 31.78
C GLN A 484 -2.71 -10.88 31.89
N ALA A 485 -3.99 -11.22 31.75
CA ALA A 485 -4.45 -12.61 31.77
C ALA A 485 -3.86 -13.40 30.60
N LEU A 486 -3.79 -12.81 29.40
CA LEU A 486 -3.19 -13.45 28.23
C LEU A 486 -1.69 -13.69 28.43
N LYS A 487 -0.94 -12.70 28.96
CA LYS A 487 0.46 -12.89 29.31
C LYS A 487 0.64 -14.01 30.34
N ALA A 488 -0.16 -14.03 31.40
CA ALA A 488 -0.09 -15.08 32.42
C ALA A 488 -0.37 -16.48 31.84
N ALA A 489 -1.36 -16.60 30.94
CA ALA A 489 -1.69 -17.87 30.28
C ALA A 489 -0.54 -18.38 29.40
N VAL A 490 0.11 -17.49 28.63
CA VAL A 490 1.25 -17.85 27.76
C VAL A 490 2.53 -18.13 28.56
N SER A 491 2.71 -17.46 29.70
CA SER A 491 3.86 -17.65 30.60
C SER A 491 3.76 -18.89 31.50
N ALA A 492 2.59 -19.52 31.61
CA ALA A 492 2.41 -20.72 32.42
C ALA A 492 3.28 -21.89 31.94
N THR A 493 3.60 -22.83 32.83
CA THR A 493 4.38 -24.04 32.50
C THR A 493 3.58 -25.29 32.89
N PRO A 494 2.94 -26.00 31.92
CA PRO A 494 2.86 -25.68 30.49
C PRO A 494 1.95 -24.46 30.17
N PRO A 495 2.11 -23.78 29.01
CA PRO A 495 1.24 -22.67 28.62
C PRO A 495 -0.22 -23.09 28.45
N ASP A 496 -1.18 -22.28 28.91
CA ASP A 496 -2.61 -22.54 28.77
C ASP A 496 -3.17 -21.88 27.49
N TRP A 497 -3.00 -22.57 26.36
CA TRP A 497 -3.45 -22.09 25.05
C TRP A 497 -4.96 -21.96 24.93
N SER A 498 -5.73 -22.83 25.59
CA SER A 498 -7.19 -22.81 25.55
C SER A 498 -7.73 -21.55 26.25
N MET A 499 -7.14 -21.16 27.39
CA MET A 499 -7.47 -19.90 28.04
C MET A 499 -7.09 -18.70 27.17
N ALA A 500 -5.91 -18.74 26.53
CA ALA A 500 -5.46 -17.67 25.66
C ALA A 500 -6.41 -17.43 24.47
N GLU A 501 -6.85 -18.50 23.79
CA GLU A 501 -7.84 -18.45 22.71
C GLU A 501 -9.19 -17.89 23.21
N SER A 502 -9.66 -18.38 24.36
CA SER A 502 -10.92 -17.91 24.97
C SER A 502 -10.88 -16.41 25.29
N LEU A 503 -9.75 -15.89 25.78
CA LEU A 503 -9.56 -14.45 26.05
C LEU A 503 -9.59 -13.62 24.76
N ILE A 504 -9.01 -14.13 23.68
CA ILE A 504 -8.99 -13.48 22.37
C ILE A 504 -10.41 -13.39 21.81
N GLU A 505 -11.16 -14.48 21.84
CA GLU A 505 -12.54 -14.52 21.35
C GLU A 505 -13.46 -13.59 22.15
N ALA A 506 -13.35 -13.63 23.48
CA ALA A 506 -14.09 -12.72 24.36
C ALA A 506 -13.72 -11.25 24.12
N ALA A 507 -12.44 -10.94 23.88
CA ALA A 507 -12.00 -9.58 23.60
C ALA A 507 -12.48 -9.08 22.23
N ALA A 508 -12.54 -9.96 21.23
CA ALA A 508 -13.05 -9.63 19.90
C ALA A 508 -14.56 -9.33 19.90
N ALA A 509 -15.31 -9.90 20.85
CA ALA A 509 -16.74 -9.66 21.04
C ALA A 509 -17.07 -8.35 21.79
N ILE A 510 -16.07 -7.57 22.21
CA ILE A 510 -16.29 -6.24 22.80
C ILE A 510 -16.66 -5.24 21.69
N CYS A 511 -17.95 -4.90 21.61
CA CYS A 511 -18.43 -3.81 20.75
C CYS A 511 -18.40 -2.46 21.50
N TYR A 512 -18.03 -1.39 20.78
CA TYR A 512 -18.13 0.00 21.23
C TYR A 512 -19.24 0.73 20.45
N THR A 513 -20.02 1.58 21.13
CA THR A 513 -21.20 2.24 20.56
C THR A 513 -20.90 3.24 19.44
N ASP A 514 -19.70 3.80 19.41
CA ASP A 514 -19.21 4.71 18.36
C ASP A 514 -18.84 3.99 17.05
N GLU A 515 -18.73 2.66 17.07
CA GLU A 515 -18.50 1.84 15.86
C GLU A 515 -19.73 1.83 14.94
N PHE A 516 -20.94 1.91 15.52
CA PHE A 516 -22.20 1.88 14.77
C PHE A 516 -22.58 3.24 14.17
N THR A 517 -22.20 4.35 14.81
CA THR A 517 -22.53 5.72 14.38
C THR A 517 -21.60 6.24 13.28
N VAL A 518 -20.34 5.79 13.24
CA VAL A 518 -19.34 6.27 12.25
C VAL A 518 -19.33 5.44 10.97
N ALA A 519 -19.77 4.17 11.01
CA ALA A 519 -19.87 3.30 9.83
C ALA A 519 -20.74 3.90 8.70
N TYR A 520 -21.71 4.75 9.04
CA TYR A 520 -22.60 5.41 8.07
C TYR A 520 -22.04 6.69 7.44
N ARG A 521 -20.99 7.32 7.99
CA ARG A 521 -20.48 8.61 7.48
C ARG A 521 -19.16 8.52 6.73
N HIS A 522 -18.31 7.53 7.01
CA HIS A 522 -16.99 7.42 6.37
C HIS A 522 -16.54 5.97 6.19
N ALA A 523 -16.83 5.40 5.01
CA ALA A 523 -16.54 4.00 4.66
C ALA A 523 -15.06 3.58 4.74
N ASN A 524 -14.10 4.52 4.88
CA ASN A 524 -12.67 4.25 4.83
C ASN A 524 -11.92 4.42 6.17
N LEU A 525 -12.57 4.87 7.25
CA LEU A 525 -11.88 5.24 8.51
C LEU A 525 -11.47 4.07 9.42
N GLY A 526 -11.82 2.82 9.06
CA GLY A 526 -11.57 1.62 9.89
C GLY A 526 -10.83 0.48 9.19
N ARG A 527 -10.16 0.75 8.05
CA ARG A 527 -9.53 -0.30 7.23
C ARG A 527 -8.46 -1.08 8.00
N ASP A 528 -7.64 -0.41 8.81
CA ASP A 528 -6.62 -1.03 9.65
C ASP A 528 -7.23 -1.94 10.74
N ASP A 529 -8.35 -1.52 11.34
CA ASP A 529 -9.03 -2.26 12.41
C ASP A 529 -9.74 -3.51 11.88
N ALA A 530 -10.37 -3.41 10.71
CA ALA A 530 -10.96 -4.54 10.00
C ALA A 530 -9.92 -5.61 9.62
N LEU A 531 -8.65 -5.22 9.54
CA LEU A 531 -7.52 -6.09 9.25
C LEU A 531 -6.80 -6.58 10.52
N GLY A 532 -7.33 -6.30 11.71
CA GLY A 532 -6.84 -6.86 12.96
C GLY A 532 -5.63 -6.16 13.58
N ARG A 533 -5.33 -4.91 13.21
CA ARG A 533 -4.22 -4.13 13.81
C ARG A 533 -4.27 -4.12 15.34
N ASN A 534 -5.49 -3.97 15.85
CA ASN A 534 -5.79 -3.69 17.23
C ASN A 534 -6.35 -4.91 17.99
N THR A 535 -6.03 -6.12 17.53
CA THR A 535 -6.38 -7.34 18.28
C THR A 535 -5.59 -7.40 19.58
N LEU A 536 -6.18 -8.04 20.59
CA LEU A 536 -5.53 -8.27 21.89
C LEU A 536 -4.17 -8.95 21.73
N GLN A 537 -4.09 -9.90 20.79
CA GLN A 537 -2.88 -10.64 20.45
C GLN A 537 -1.76 -9.71 20.01
N ASN A 538 -2.04 -8.81 19.07
CA ASN A 538 -1.04 -7.91 18.51
C ASN A 538 -0.59 -6.86 19.53
N GLN A 539 -1.48 -6.41 20.41
CA GLN A 539 -1.13 -5.53 21.53
C GLN A 539 -0.16 -6.22 22.49
N VAL A 540 -0.51 -7.42 22.96
CA VAL A 540 0.36 -8.18 23.86
C VAL A 540 1.69 -8.53 23.19
N LEU A 541 1.69 -8.92 21.92
CA LEU A 541 2.90 -9.18 21.15
C LEU A 541 3.82 -7.95 21.08
N LEU A 542 3.27 -6.77 20.79
CA LEU A 542 4.04 -5.52 20.78
C LEU A 542 4.58 -5.16 22.16
N GLU A 543 3.82 -5.36 23.22
CA GLU A 543 4.31 -5.14 24.60
C GLU A 543 5.46 -6.10 24.96
N LEU A 544 5.36 -7.38 24.57
CA LEU A 544 6.41 -8.38 24.83
C LEU A 544 7.70 -8.07 24.05
N THR A 545 7.58 -7.60 22.81
CA THR A 545 8.76 -7.20 21.99
C THR A 545 9.41 -5.91 22.48
N LEU A 546 8.66 -4.99 23.09
CA LEU A 546 9.20 -3.81 23.75
C LEU A 546 9.86 -4.12 25.09
N ALA A 547 9.40 -5.17 25.79
CA ALA A 547 9.99 -5.67 27.03
C ALA A 547 11.12 -6.70 26.82
N ASP A 548 11.55 -6.92 25.57
CA ASP A 548 12.58 -7.90 25.17
C ASP A 548 12.30 -9.34 25.65
N GLN A 549 11.04 -9.73 25.82
CA GLN A 549 10.61 -11.06 26.26
C GLN A 549 10.48 -12.04 25.07
N TRP A 550 11.58 -12.26 24.34
CA TRP A 550 11.60 -13.00 23.08
C TRP A 550 11.19 -14.48 23.19
N ASP A 551 11.41 -15.13 24.34
CA ASP A 551 10.97 -16.51 24.57
C ASP A 551 9.44 -16.66 24.53
N LEU A 552 8.71 -15.65 25.03
CA LEU A 552 7.25 -15.64 24.99
C LEU A 552 6.74 -15.28 23.59
N VAL A 553 7.44 -14.38 22.90
CA VAL A 553 7.15 -14.02 21.50
C VAL A 553 7.23 -15.26 20.59
N GLN A 554 8.30 -16.05 20.70
CA GLN A 554 8.48 -17.28 19.90
C GLN A 554 7.41 -18.34 20.16
N LYS A 555 6.83 -18.38 21.36
CA LYS A 555 5.70 -19.28 21.67
C LYS A 555 4.39 -18.74 21.13
N MET A 556 4.17 -17.43 21.24
CA MET A 556 2.92 -16.76 20.92
C MET A 556 2.65 -16.67 19.42
N VAL A 557 3.65 -16.31 18.61
CA VAL A 557 3.48 -16.10 17.16
C VAL A 557 2.92 -17.34 16.46
N PRO A 558 3.56 -18.53 16.48
CA PRO A 558 3.05 -19.68 15.72
C PRO A 558 1.67 -20.20 16.16
N ARG A 559 1.14 -19.74 17.31
CA ARG A 559 -0.11 -20.25 17.90
C ARG A 559 -1.25 -19.25 17.93
N LEU A 560 -0.97 -17.98 18.24
CA LEU A 560 -2.02 -17.01 18.53
C LEU A 560 -2.12 -15.88 17.50
N THR A 561 -1.07 -15.57 16.74
CA THR A 561 -1.08 -14.46 15.77
C THR A 561 0.00 -14.64 14.70
N ASP A 562 -0.25 -14.27 13.45
CA ASP A 562 0.81 -14.32 12.42
C ASP A 562 1.91 -13.27 12.62
N GLY A 563 1.78 -12.34 13.58
CA GLY A 563 2.78 -11.32 13.90
C GLY A 563 2.99 -10.25 12.81
N SER A 564 2.20 -10.30 11.74
CA SER A 564 2.37 -9.45 10.54
C SER A 564 2.22 -7.96 10.85
N TRP A 565 1.26 -7.59 11.71
CA TRP A 565 1.09 -6.22 12.19
C TRP A 565 2.24 -5.74 13.07
N ALA A 566 2.82 -6.60 13.89
CA ALA A 566 3.96 -6.24 14.72
C ALA A 566 5.21 -5.97 13.87
N VAL A 567 5.43 -6.77 12.83
CA VAL A 567 6.47 -6.53 11.83
C VAL A 567 6.24 -5.20 11.11
N LEU A 568 5.02 -4.94 10.64
CA LEU A 568 4.69 -3.68 9.97
C LEU A 568 4.88 -2.46 10.91
N ASP A 569 4.51 -2.55 12.19
CA ASP A 569 4.73 -1.48 13.15
C ASP A 569 6.23 -1.21 13.39
N CYS A 570 7.07 -2.26 13.44
CA CYS A 570 8.52 -2.12 13.53
C CYS A 570 9.10 -1.42 12.29
N VAL A 571 8.64 -1.77 11.09
CA VAL A 571 9.05 -1.12 9.83
C VAL A 571 8.70 0.36 9.85
N LEU A 572 7.50 0.72 10.31
CA LEU A 572 7.05 2.11 10.37
C LEU A 572 7.85 2.94 11.37
N ARG A 573 8.34 2.31 12.44
CA ARG A 573 9.27 2.92 13.40
C ARG A 573 10.73 2.96 12.91
N GLY A 574 11.04 2.32 11.78
CA GLY A 574 12.41 2.19 11.27
C GLY A 574 13.28 1.21 12.09
N ASP A 575 12.67 0.32 12.87
CA ASP A 575 13.38 -0.64 13.72
C ASP A 575 13.62 -1.96 12.98
N ALA A 576 14.65 -1.94 12.12
CA ALA A 576 15.05 -3.10 11.33
C ALA A 576 15.49 -4.30 12.18
N VAL A 577 16.08 -4.03 13.35
CA VAL A 577 16.60 -5.08 14.26
C VAL A 577 15.43 -5.87 14.84
N ARG A 578 14.44 -5.18 15.41
CA ARG A 578 13.26 -5.83 16.00
C ARG A 578 12.38 -6.49 14.95
N ALA A 579 12.24 -5.89 13.76
CA ALA A 579 11.53 -6.52 12.65
C ALA A 579 12.18 -7.85 12.23
N LYS A 580 13.52 -7.91 12.19
CA LYS A 580 14.26 -9.14 11.88
C LYS A 580 14.14 -10.17 13.01
N GLN A 581 14.16 -9.75 14.27
CA GLN A 581 13.95 -10.65 15.40
C GLN A 581 12.54 -11.24 15.40
N LEU A 582 11.52 -10.46 15.04
CA LEU A 582 10.15 -10.95 14.84
C LEU A 582 10.08 -11.96 13.69
N ASP A 583 10.71 -11.68 12.54
CA ASP A 583 10.77 -12.63 11.42
C ASP A 583 11.44 -13.96 11.85
N ASN A 584 12.54 -13.87 12.61
CA ASN A 584 13.22 -15.04 13.18
C ASN A 584 12.35 -15.79 14.22
N ALA A 585 11.47 -15.08 14.93
CA ALA A 585 10.52 -15.67 15.87
C ALA A 585 9.30 -16.31 15.18
N GLY A 586 9.25 -16.31 13.84
CA GLY A 586 8.19 -16.92 13.04
C GLY A 586 7.11 -15.93 12.58
N ALA A 587 7.30 -14.63 12.76
CA ALA A 587 6.34 -13.63 12.29
C ALA A 587 6.32 -13.56 10.76
N ASP A 588 5.14 -13.32 10.22
CA ASP A 588 4.88 -13.41 8.80
C ASP A 588 5.12 -12.07 8.08
N SER A 589 6.38 -11.85 7.69
CA SER A 589 6.79 -10.67 6.93
C SER A 589 6.11 -10.55 5.55
N CYS A 590 5.66 -11.67 4.97
CA CYS A 590 4.96 -11.66 3.68
C CYS A 590 3.52 -11.17 3.84
N SER A 591 2.83 -11.60 4.90
CA SER A 591 1.54 -11.00 5.30
C SER A 591 1.70 -9.54 5.70
N ALA A 592 2.77 -9.16 6.39
CA ALA A 592 3.06 -7.76 6.74
C ALA A 592 3.19 -6.89 5.48
N PHE A 593 3.82 -7.42 4.42
CA PHE A 593 3.91 -6.76 3.13
C PHE A 593 2.53 -6.56 2.47
N VAL A 594 1.69 -7.59 2.46
CA VAL A 594 0.31 -7.48 1.93
C VAL A 594 -0.50 -6.48 2.76
N LEU A 595 -0.39 -6.49 4.09
CA LEU A 595 -1.02 -5.52 4.98
C LEU A 595 -0.57 -4.09 4.69
N ALA A 596 0.73 -3.86 4.46
CA ALA A 596 1.25 -2.55 4.07
C ALA A 596 0.56 -2.05 2.79
N LEU A 597 0.36 -2.92 1.79
CA LEU A 597 -0.36 -2.56 0.57
C LEU A 597 -1.86 -2.30 0.80
N MET A 598 -2.53 -3.14 1.59
CA MET A 598 -3.97 -2.97 1.92
C MET A 598 -4.24 -1.65 2.65
N THR A 599 -3.27 -1.22 3.45
CA THR A 599 -3.29 0.03 4.24
C THR A 599 -2.66 1.22 3.50
N ALA A 600 -2.32 1.04 2.22
CA ALA A 600 -1.69 2.05 1.35
C ALA A 600 -0.34 2.61 1.83
N ARG A 601 0.40 1.86 2.67
CA ARG A 601 1.73 2.22 3.16
C ARG A 601 2.82 1.72 2.22
N TYR A 602 2.91 2.30 1.02
CA TYR A 602 3.80 1.82 -0.03
C TYR A 602 5.30 1.90 0.33
N GLU A 603 5.74 2.89 1.13
CA GLU A 603 7.14 2.96 1.58
C GLU A 603 7.49 1.85 2.57
N ALA A 604 6.56 1.52 3.47
CA ALA A 604 6.72 0.38 4.37
C ALA A 604 6.72 -0.94 3.57
N ALA A 605 5.89 -1.07 2.54
CA ALA A 605 5.91 -2.22 1.63
C ALA A 605 7.25 -2.33 0.89
N ALA A 606 7.79 -1.22 0.37
CA ALA A 606 9.10 -1.18 -0.27
C ALA A 606 10.23 -1.58 0.70
N THR A 607 10.15 -1.11 1.94
CA THR A 607 11.10 -1.45 3.01
C THR A 607 11.03 -2.94 3.37
N LEU A 608 9.83 -3.51 3.47
CA LEU A 608 9.63 -4.94 3.67
C LEU A 608 10.18 -5.76 2.49
N MET A 609 9.94 -5.31 1.26
CA MET A 609 10.47 -5.95 0.06
C MET A 609 12.00 -5.91 0.01
N SER A 610 12.63 -4.88 0.57
CA SER A 610 14.10 -4.77 0.65
C SER A 610 14.68 -5.64 1.78
N TRP A 611 14.05 -5.64 2.97
CA TRP A 611 14.52 -6.39 4.14
C TRP A 611 14.30 -7.91 3.99
N ALA A 612 13.18 -8.32 3.39
CA ALA A 612 12.82 -9.72 3.18
C ALA A 612 12.93 -10.11 1.69
N SER A 613 13.99 -9.64 1.02
CA SER A 613 14.26 -9.90 -0.40
C SER A 613 14.21 -11.39 -0.77
N HIS A 614 14.74 -12.25 0.10
CA HIS A 614 14.74 -13.70 -0.05
C HIS A 614 13.32 -14.33 -0.06
N LYS A 615 12.28 -13.60 0.38
CA LYS A 615 10.87 -14.03 0.36
C LYS A 615 10.08 -13.42 -0.80
N ALA A 616 10.72 -12.76 -1.76
CA ALA A 616 10.05 -12.07 -2.87
C ALA A 616 9.06 -12.97 -3.64
N ASN A 617 9.44 -14.21 -3.95
CA ASN A 617 8.57 -15.17 -4.63
C ASN A 617 7.33 -15.53 -3.81
N GLU A 618 7.48 -15.68 -2.49
CA GLU A 618 6.36 -15.97 -1.59
C GLU A 618 5.43 -14.76 -1.49
N MET A 619 5.98 -13.55 -1.38
CA MET A 619 5.21 -12.30 -1.43
C MET A 619 4.39 -12.21 -2.72
N GLN A 620 5.00 -12.47 -3.88
CA GLN A 620 4.31 -12.51 -5.18
C GLN A 620 3.14 -13.51 -5.18
N GLN A 621 3.36 -14.74 -4.71
CA GLN A 621 2.30 -15.76 -4.65
C GLN A 621 1.15 -15.35 -3.73
N ARG A 622 1.45 -14.71 -2.59
CA ARG A 622 0.42 -14.24 -1.66
C ARG A 622 -0.37 -13.07 -2.23
N ILE A 623 0.26 -12.14 -2.94
CA ILE A 623 -0.43 -11.04 -3.63
C ILE A 623 -1.42 -11.58 -4.66
N LEU A 624 -1.04 -12.59 -5.44
CA LEU A 624 -1.94 -13.23 -6.40
C LEU A 624 -3.20 -13.78 -5.72
N ARG A 625 -3.04 -14.41 -4.54
CA ARG A 625 -4.12 -15.01 -3.73
C ARG A 625 -4.89 -14.00 -2.87
N SER A 626 -4.36 -12.79 -2.68
CA SER A 626 -4.97 -11.77 -1.83
C SER A 626 -6.24 -11.16 -2.44
N THR A 627 -7.03 -10.46 -1.61
CA THR A 627 -8.22 -9.70 -2.00
C THR A 627 -7.90 -8.28 -2.53
N LEU A 628 -6.62 -7.99 -2.82
CA LEU A 628 -6.21 -6.70 -3.36
C LEU A 628 -6.87 -6.41 -4.71
N ASP A 629 -7.08 -5.12 -4.99
CA ASP A 629 -7.56 -4.64 -6.27
C ASP A 629 -6.62 -5.04 -7.43
N SER A 630 -7.20 -5.30 -8.60
CA SER A 630 -6.49 -5.72 -9.80
C SER A 630 -5.41 -4.74 -10.24
N ASP A 631 -5.68 -3.42 -10.15
CA ASP A 631 -4.71 -2.38 -10.51
C ASP A 631 -3.52 -2.34 -9.56
N LEU A 632 -3.77 -2.60 -8.27
CA LEU A 632 -2.75 -2.69 -7.24
C LEU A 632 -1.93 -3.98 -7.37
N LYS A 633 -2.56 -5.11 -7.71
CA LYS A 633 -1.83 -6.35 -8.05
C LYS A 633 -0.89 -6.12 -9.23
N ALA A 634 -1.38 -5.50 -10.31
CA ALA A 634 -0.55 -5.16 -11.47
C ALA A 634 0.59 -4.21 -11.10
N LEU A 635 0.33 -3.20 -10.25
CA LEU A 635 1.36 -2.27 -9.76
C LEU A 635 2.49 -2.99 -9.03
N VAL A 636 2.15 -3.91 -8.13
CA VAL A 636 3.15 -4.61 -7.34
C VAL A 636 3.92 -5.62 -8.17
N GLN A 637 3.25 -6.30 -9.10
CA GLN A 637 3.94 -7.17 -10.07
C GLN A 637 4.91 -6.37 -10.94
N ASP A 638 4.51 -5.18 -11.42
CA ASP A 638 5.41 -4.28 -12.13
C ASP A 638 6.59 -3.88 -11.24
N ALA A 639 6.38 -3.60 -9.95
CA ALA A 639 7.45 -3.26 -9.01
C ALA A 639 8.46 -4.40 -8.81
N PHE A 640 8.00 -5.63 -8.62
CA PHE A 640 8.87 -6.80 -8.53
C PHE A 640 9.67 -7.03 -9.82
N MET A 641 9.02 -6.89 -10.96
CA MET A 641 9.64 -7.06 -12.26
C MET A 641 10.73 -5.99 -12.49
N VAL A 642 10.41 -4.71 -12.27
CA VAL A 642 11.38 -3.61 -12.42
C VAL A 642 12.53 -3.74 -11.42
N SER A 643 12.25 -4.08 -10.16
CA SER A 643 13.29 -4.35 -9.17
C SER A 643 14.20 -5.50 -9.62
N GLY A 644 13.62 -6.58 -10.14
CA GLY A 644 14.38 -7.70 -10.73
C GLY A 644 15.30 -7.25 -11.86
N ILE A 645 14.80 -6.44 -12.80
CA ILE A 645 15.59 -5.88 -13.91
C ILE A 645 16.78 -5.07 -13.39
N GLN A 646 16.56 -4.17 -12.43
CA GLN A 646 17.62 -3.32 -11.86
C GLN A 646 18.71 -4.17 -11.22
N ILE A 647 18.34 -5.17 -10.42
CA ILE A 647 19.29 -6.07 -9.77
C ILE A 647 20.01 -6.93 -10.81
N THR A 648 19.33 -7.42 -11.84
CA THR A 648 19.94 -8.12 -12.96
C THR A 648 20.96 -7.26 -13.71
N SER A 649 20.67 -5.97 -13.92
CA SER A 649 21.61 -5.03 -14.54
C SER A 649 22.85 -4.81 -13.67
N ILE A 650 22.67 -4.61 -12.36
CA ILE A 650 23.78 -4.47 -11.40
C ILE A 650 24.61 -5.75 -11.40
N LEU A 651 23.97 -6.92 -11.35
CA LEU A 651 24.65 -8.20 -11.38
C LEU A 651 25.46 -8.39 -12.67
N LYS A 652 24.96 -7.98 -13.84
CA LYS A 652 25.74 -7.99 -15.10
C LYS A 652 26.96 -7.08 -15.06
N ASP A 653 26.84 -5.88 -14.52
CA ASP A 653 27.96 -4.95 -14.35
C ASP A 653 29.01 -5.56 -13.40
N VAL A 654 28.58 -6.11 -12.27
CA VAL A 654 29.45 -6.82 -11.32
C VAL A 654 30.16 -8.03 -11.97
N ILE A 655 29.44 -8.82 -12.79
CA ILE A 655 30.03 -9.92 -13.57
C ILE A 655 31.07 -9.39 -14.54
N SER A 656 30.78 -8.29 -15.26
CA SER A 656 31.71 -7.71 -16.23
C SER A 656 33.00 -7.18 -15.58
N ARG A 657 32.92 -6.77 -14.31
CA ARG A 657 34.06 -6.35 -13.48
C ARG A 657 34.77 -7.51 -12.78
N GLY A 658 34.21 -8.72 -12.81
CA GLY A 658 34.76 -9.91 -12.15
C GLY A 658 34.66 -9.89 -10.62
N ASP A 659 33.77 -9.10 -10.02
CA ASP A 659 33.64 -8.99 -8.56
C ASP A 659 32.77 -10.12 -8.00
N GLU A 660 33.43 -11.22 -7.61
CA GLU A 660 32.79 -12.44 -7.13
C GLU A 660 32.06 -12.26 -5.80
N MET A 661 32.58 -11.43 -4.89
CA MET A 661 32.02 -11.23 -3.55
C MET A 661 30.68 -10.49 -3.63
N THR A 662 30.65 -9.39 -4.37
CA THR A 662 29.42 -8.62 -4.57
C THR A 662 28.39 -9.43 -5.36
N ALA A 663 28.82 -10.20 -6.38
CA ALA A 663 27.92 -11.07 -7.14
C ALA A 663 27.30 -12.17 -6.28
N ALA A 664 28.10 -12.84 -5.43
CA ALA A 664 27.61 -13.85 -4.50
C ALA A 664 26.64 -13.26 -3.47
N GLN A 665 26.94 -12.07 -2.95
CA GLN A 665 26.05 -11.36 -2.03
C GLN A 665 24.72 -10.97 -2.69
N LEU A 666 24.76 -10.44 -3.91
CA LEU A 666 23.57 -10.10 -4.69
C LEU A 666 22.72 -11.34 -5.00
N LEU A 667 23.33 -12.44 -5.44
CA LEU A 667 22.60 -13.69 -5.71
C LEU A 667 22.01 -14.30 -4.42
N ARG A 668 22.70 -14.19 -3.29
CA ARG A 668 22.20 -14.67 -1.99
C ARG A 668 21.01 -13.84 -1.51
N GLN A 669 21.04 -12.53 -1.73
CA GLN A 669 19.95 -11.62 -1.36
C GLN A 669 18.77 -11.70 -2.34
N ARG A 670 19.06 -11.92 -3.63
CA ARG A 670 18.13 -11.78 -4.77
C ARG A 670 18.38 -12.89 -5.82
N PRO A 671 18.03 -14.15 -5.53
CA PRO A 671 18.22 -15.27 -6.46
C PRO A 671 17.46 -15.10 -7.79
N GLU A 672 16.36 -14.34 -7.80
CA GLU A 672 15.58 -13.99 -8.99
C GLU A 672 16.42 -13.28 -10.06
N ALA A 673 17.41 -12.46 -9.69
CA ALA A 673 18.26 -11.77 -10.65
C ALA A 673 19.12 -12.74 -11.45
N GLY A 674 19.60 -13.81 -10.78
CA GLY A 674 20.33 -14.90 -11.41
C GLY A 674 19.44 -15.73 -12.35
N THR A 675 18.17 -15.90 -11.97
CA THR A 675 17.14 -16.55 -12.79
C THR A 675 16.94 -15.76 -14.09
N TYR A 676 16.75 -14.44 -14.02
CA TYR A 676 16.62 -13.59 -15.21
C TYR A 676 17.86 -13.62 -16.12
N ILE A 677 19.07 -13.59 -15.56
CA ILE A 677 20.29 -13.70 -16.39
C ILE A 677 20.32 -15.06 -17.08
N LEU A 678 20.01 -16.16 -16.38
CA LEU A 678 19.90 -17.48 -17.00
C LEU A 678 18.89 -17.48 -18.14
N GLU A 679 17.71 -16.88 -17.94
CA GLU A 679 16.70 -16.78 -18.98
C GLU A 679 17.22 -16.03 -20.21
N GLU A 680 17.96 -14.95 -20.02
CA GLU A 680 18.55 -14.19 -21.13
C GLU A 680 19.66 -14.97 -21.84
N LEU A 681 20.49 -15.68 -21.09
CA LEU A 681 21.53 -16.57 -21.64
C LEU A 681 20.92 -17.68 -22.50
N THR A 682 19.68 -18.11 -22.21
CA THR A 682 18.97 -19.11 -23.03
C THR A 682 18.45 -18.59 -24.37
N ARG A 683 18.39 -17.26 -24.57
CA ARG A 683 17.88 -16.65 -25.80
C ARG A 683 18.97 -16.60 -26.87
N GLY A 684 18.65 -16.98 -28.10
CA GLY A 684 19.58 -16.97 -29.24
C GLY A 684 20.70 -18.02 -29.15
N LEU A 685 21.69 -17.90 -30.03
CA LEU A 685 22.78 -18.87 -30.12
C LEU A 685 23.74 -18.79 -28.92
N PRO A 686 24.30 -19.93 -28.47
CA PRO A 686 25.37 -19.95 -27.47
C PRO A 686 26.65 -19.34 -28.05
N ASN A 687 27.35 -18.54 -27.25
CA ASN A 687 28.64 -17.94 -27.60
C ASN A 687 29.59 -17.94 -26.39
N ASP A 688 30.87 -17.63 -26.60
CA ASP A 688 31.88 -17.72 -25.55
C ASP A 688 31.66 -16.71 -24.41
N GLY A 689 31.13 -15.53 -24.71
CA GLY A 689 30.76 -14.53 -23.69
C GLY A 689 29.65 -15.03 -22.76
N LYS A 690 28.61 -15.67 -23.31
CA LYS A 690 27.52 -16.30 -22.53
C LYS A 690 28.04 -17.46 -21.69
N ARG A 691 28.97 -18.26 -22.23
CA ARG A 691 29.60 -19.37 -21.51
C ARG A 691 30.42 -18.86 -20.32
N ALA A 692 31.23 -17.82 -20.51
CA ALA A 692 32.00 -17.19 -19.44
C ALA A 692 31.09 -16.60 -18.35
N THR A 693 30.02 -15.92 -18.75
CA THR A 693 29.01 -15.38 -17.83
C THR A 693 28.34 -16.48 -17.00
N LEU A 694 27.95 -17.59 -17.63
CA LEU A 694 27.35 -18.72 -16.94
C LEU A 694 28.32 -19.38 -15.96
N GLN A 695 29.58 -19.59 -16.35
CA GLN A 695 30.59 -20.17 -15.47
C GLN A 695 30.88 -19.29 -14.26
N PHE A 696 30.98 -17.97 -14.46
CA PHE A 696 31.13 -17.02 -13.36
C PHE A 696 29.95 -17.12 -12.39
N LEU A 697 28.71 -17.09 -12.90
CA LEU A 697 27.50 -17.20 -12.08
C LEU A 697 27.44 -18.52 -11.29
N LEU A 698 27.81 -19.64 -11.91
CA LEU A 698 27.90 -20.93 -11.23
C LEU A 698 28.96 -20.91 -10.12
N LYS A 699 30.11 -20.27 -10.36
CA LYS A 699 31.18 -20.11 -9.36
C LYS A 699 30.72 -19.31 -8.14
N VAL A 700 29.96 -18.23 -8.35
CA VAL A 700 29.44 -17.38 -7.26
C VAL A 700 28.17 -17.93 -6.57
N GLY A 701 27.73 -19.14 -6.93
CA GLY A 701 26.68 -19.87 -6.20
C GLY A 701 25.26 -19.69 -6.75
N LEU A 702 25.10 -19.37 -8.04
CA LEU A 702 23.79 -19.34 -8.70
C LEU A 702 23.05 -20.69 -8.60
N ASP A 703 21.82 -20.69 -8.08
CA ASP A 703 20.93 -21.84 -8.14
C ASP A 703 20.15 -21.88 -9.47
N TYR A 704 20.58 -22.75 -10.37
CA TYR A 704 19.97 -22.97 -11.68
C TYR A 704 18.85 -24.02 -11.68
N LYS A 705 18.66 -24.76 -10.57
CA LYS A 705 17.71 -25.88 -10.51
C LYS A 705 16.25 -25.47 -10.75
N PRO A 706 15.76 -24.30 -10.26
CA PRO A 706 14.38 -23.88 -10.49
C PRO A 706 14.04 -23.76 -11.98
N ILE A 707 14.87 -23.04 -12.77
CA ILE A 707 14.69 -22.88 -14.22
C ILE A 707 14.76 -24.21 -14.94
N VAL A 708 15.77 -25.04 -14.65
CA VAL A 708 15.90 -26.33 -15.33
C VAL A 708 14.68 -27.20 -15.05
N THR A 709 14.17 -27.18 -13.82
CA THR A 709 12.96 -27.92 -13.43
C THR A 709 11.72 -27.38 -14.12
N GLU A 710 11.57 -26.05 -14.19
CA GLU A 710 10.44 -25.38 -14.87
C GLU A 710 10.43 -25.68 -16.37
N LEU A 711 11.54 -25.45 -17.07
CA LEU A 711 11.67 -25.76 -18.50
C LEU A 711 11.47 -27.26 -18.78
N SER A 712 11.86 -28.12 -17.84
CA SER A 712 11.64 -29.57 -17.94
C SER A 712 10.18 -29.99 -17.69
N ARG A 713 9.38 -29.20 -16.96
CA ARG A 713 7.96 -29.51 -16.69
C ARG A 713 7.09 -29.34 -17.93
N ASP A 714 7.38 -28.34 -18.76
CA ASP A 714 6.64 -28.07 -20.00
C ASP A 714 7.51 -28.29 -21.25
N ARG A 715 7.99 -29.52 -21.43
CA ARG A 715 8.76 -29.92 -22.62
C ARG A 715 7.96 -29.96 -23.92
N LYS A 716 6.62 -29.92 -23.86
CA LYS A 716 5.81 -29.91 -25.09
C LYS A 716 5.91 -28.60 -25.84
N ASN A 717 6.38 -27.55 -25.16
CA ASN A 717 6.62 -26.23 -25.71
C ASN A 717 7.99 -26.18 -26.42
N PRO A 718 8.05 -26.10 -27.77
CA PRO A 718 9.31 -26.12 -28.53
C PRO A 718 10.36 -25.08 -28.08
N PRO A 719 9.98 -23.83 -27.72
CA PRO A 719 10.83 -22.87 -27.04
C PRO A 719 11.59 -23.42 -25.81
N ASN A 720 10.94 -24.21 -24.96
CA ASN A 720 11.57 -24.72 -23.73
C ASN A 720 12.64 -25.78 -24.04
N ILE A 721 12.44 -26.60 -25.08
CA ILE A 721 13.45 -27.55 -25.56
C ILE A 721 14.66 -26.79 -26.09
N SER A 722 14.45 -25.76 -26.92
CA SER A 722 15.53 -24.93 -27.45
C SER A 722 16.32 -24.24 -26.34
N ARG A 723 15.64 -23.67 -25.34
CA ARG A 723 16.28 -23.04 -24.16
C ARG A 723 17.12 -24.05 -23.35
N LEU A 724 16.62 -25.27 -23.14
CA LEU A 724 17.37 -26.34 -22.47
C LEU A 724 18.60 -26.79 -23.27
N GLN A 725 18.49 -26.89 -24.61
CA GLN A 725 19.62 -27.18 -25.48
C GLN A 725 20.69 -26.08 -25.42
N THR A 726 20.29 -24.81 -25.42
CA THR A 726 21.21 -23.68 -25.25
C THR A 726 21.93 -23.75 -23.90
N LEU A 727 21.23 -24.00 -22.78
CA LEU A 727 21.86 -24.16 -21.46
C LEU A 727 22.83 -25.34 -21.41
N ALA A 728 22.48 -26.46 -22.03
CA ALA A 728 23.38 -27.62 -22.16
C ALA A 728 24.65 -27.25 -22.94
N ALA A 729 24.51 -26.55 -24.07
CA ALA A 729 25.64 -26.12 -24.92
C ALA A 729 26.53 -25.06 -24.24
N LEU A 730 25.97 -24.27 -23.33
CA LEU A 730 26.71 -23.34 -22.48
C LEU A 730 27.45 -24.04 -21.31
N GLY A 731 27.24 -25.34 -21.09
CA GLY A 731 27.98 -26.15 -20.13
C GLY A 731 27.24 -26.46 -18.84
N LEU A 732 25.90 -26.43 -18.82
CA LEU A 732 25.09 -26.74 -17.64
C LEU A 732 24.59 -28.21 -17.68
N PRO A 733 25.27 -29.16 -17.00
CA PRO A 733 25.01 -30.60 -17.18
C PRO A 733 23.60 -31.02 -16.77
N HIS A 734 22.99 -30.36 -15.77
CA HIS A 734 21.62 -30.69 -15.34
C HIS A 734 20.57 -30.34 -16.41
N ALA A 735 20.87 -29.47 -17.37
CA ALA A 735 19.98 -29.20 -18.50
C ALA A 735 19.93 -30.38 -19.49
N LEU A 736 21.03 -31.14 -19.63
CA LEU A 736 21.03 -32.41 -20.37
C LEU A 736 20.16 -33.45 -19.68
N ASP A 737 20.20 -33.54 -18.35
CA ASP A 737 19.30 -34.42 -17.60
C ASP A 737 17.85 -33.96 -17.73
N GLY A 738 17.63 -32.64 -17.73
CA GLY A 738 16.40 -31.95 -18.06
C GLY A 738 15.92 -32.13 -19.50
N LEU A 739 16.75 -32.62 -20.43
CA LEU A 739 16.38 -33.12 -21.77
C LEU A 739 16.16 -34.64 -21.80
N LYS A 740 16.86 -35.40 -20.94
CA LYS A 740 16.88 -36.88 -20.92
C LYS A 740 15.81 -37.53 -20.05
N ARG A 741 15.31 -36.89 -18.98
CA ARG A 741 14.26 -37.47 -18.09
C ARG A 741 13.08 -37.98 -18.92
N LYS A 742 12.92 -39.30 -19.03
CA LYS A 742 11.72 -39.93 -19.60
C LYS A 742 10.53 -39.62 -18.69
N ILE A 743 9.36 -39.44 -19.30
CA ILE A 743 8.07 -39.31 -18.62
C ILE A 743 7.94 -40.50 -17.65
N ALA A 744 8.12 -40.28 -16.35
CA ALA A 744 7.47 -41.13 -15.38
C ALA A 744 5.99 -40.73 -15.45
N LYS A 745 5.18 -41.60 -16.06
CA LYS A 745 3.72 -41.45 -16.05
C LYS A 745 3.27 -41.45 -14.59
N HIS A 746 2.79 -40.31 -14.10
CA HIS A 746 1.79 -40.25 -13.05
C HIS A 746 0.61 -39.47 -13.60
#